data_AF-A0A933ND90-F1
#
_entry.id   AF-A0A933ND90-F1
#
_cell.length_a   1.000
_cell.length_b   1.000
_cell.length_c   1.000
_cell.angle_alpha   90.00
_cell.angle_beta   90.00
_cell.angle_gamma   90.00
#
_symmetry.space_group_name_H-M   'P 1'
#
loop_
_entity.id
_entity.type
_entity.pdbx_description
1 polymer ?
#
loop_
_entity_poly.entity_id
_entity_poly.type
_entity_poly.pdbx_seq_one_letter_code
_entity_poly.pdbx_strand_id
1 'polypeptide(L)'
;MSRLWATALLLANLACLDATERPASLPVPEPSVGRSPIVNGLDTQAFASVGALLLGATQGSASLQCSGTLIGCSTFLTAAHCVEVDSNPSHYFVYLQHAGVFAVQSISSHPSYWFPTADVAVLELATQVTGIPPALINTIDPAAHIPSLGTIVGFGQTAGFAGDYGIKRAGEISTRSCGGAVPGTDTELVCWRYDSTVGPAGQDSNTCHGDSGGPLFMNFGAGEVVAGITSGGTSADCLPTDDSYDSNVYTYRSFVQTQLGADSTSVCALTPVGTGASTVDTKSGSLSSGDTSDAFTVDLPANATELRFVLNAEDDGSFDADLYVAEGMSVSPSLYDCKDDGSSTFAACILQFAPGRPATTYSVLVARTAGAGPYQLTTSVWTDDVAPPAPTIAAEGAQVVSTNAWALVSLSHSYTTPVVVCSAAYPSSFVASVPRVRNAAGSSFEVAAIKADGTNGFSAGVSLSCLVVEAGVYTLAEHGAKLEAVLYSSSLTDKKGSWSGEPRTYAQPYSAPVVVGQVMSANDPKFSVFWARGAAANVPPSVSALRTGKHVGEDSNVRAAETVGYVVLEAGSGTLGSLSYVAGLGPKSVGGVGSAPPYGYAISGLASITGAVLSSAGMAGTDGGWPIGFGIAPNSSTRLDLAIDEDAIADAERAHGLEQVSYVAFGGGSGCSCADDGNPCSSDACSALGVCEHPPVASNTPCPEDGNVCTSDLCDGLGSCAHVALAGAPCDDGNACTTNDVCGSAGSCAGTNVCGGLVAEKVTVTTGSGFSVVPLTRTYSVPVVVCSLEEDVPSSPMVPRVRAAQSTSFEVAAERTNGSSALVAGVRVHCLVVEQGTYTQAADGVKMEARRYVSTVTGRKGSWVGEPQTYFNSYTQPVVLGQVMTFDDPKWSVFWAYGPNATTPPTPTKLFVGKNVAEDTTSPTRTPETIGYVVIEAGSGTLGGLAYSSALGSSLVKGCVGAAAPYSYSVSGIANPTAALVSSAAMDGVDGGWPVLFGAQPITSASLRLCLEEDEVGDAEREHGAAEQVSYLVLR
;
A
#
# COMPACT_ATOMS: atom_id res chain seq x y z
N MET A 1 -40.48 -6.37 -82.18
CA MET A 1 -40.55 -7.84 -82.32
C MET A 1 -40.37 -8.39 -80.91
N SER A 2 -41.46 -8.56 -80.15
CA SER A 2 -42.18 -9.83 -79.94
C SER A 2 -41.28 -10.93 -79.36
N ARG A 3 -41.63 -11.74 -78.37
CA ARG A 3 -42.81 -11.96 -77.51
C ARG A 3 -42.35 -13.13 -76.61
N LEU A 4 -42.64 -13.11 -75.31
CA LEU A 4 -43.44 -14.11 -74.59
C LEU A 4 -42.94 -15.58 -74.56
N TRP A 5 -42.70 -16.03 -73.32
CA TRP A 5 -43.36 -17.17 -72.62
C TRP A 5 -42.91 -18.63 -72.85
N ALA A 6 -42.42 -19.20 -71.72
CA ALA A 6 -43.05 -20.26 -70.93
C ALA A 6 -42.68 -21.75 -71.10
N THR A 7 -42.59 -22.37 -69.91
CA THR A 7 -42.94 -23.76 -69.49
C THR A 7 -41.91 -24.90 -69.55
N ALA A 8 -41.15 -25.03 -68.43
CA ALA A 8 -41.20 -26.09 -67.38
C ALA A 8 -41.19 -27.60 -67.72
N LEU A 9 -40.24 -28.37 -67.14
CA LEU A 9 -40.50 -29.32 -66.03
C LEU A 9 -39.22 -29.93 -65.38
N LEU A 10 -39.09 -29.72 -64.06
CA LEU A 10 -38.65 -30.58 -62.93
C LEU A 10 -37.54 -31.66 -63.09
N LEU A 11 -36.54 -31.68 -62.19
CA LEU A 11 -36.59 -32.29 -60.83
C LEU A 11 -35.29 -32.09 -60.02
N ALA A 12 -35.46 -31.58 -58.78
CA ALA A 12 -34.84 -31.94 -57.49
C ALA A 12 -33.30 -32.02 -57.38
N ASN A 13 -32.62 -31.41 -56.39
CA ASN A 13 -32.99 -30.84 -55.09
C ASN A 13 -32.01 -29.67 -54.83
N LEU A 14 -32.51 -28.44 -54.62
CA LEU A 14 -32.85 -27.82 -53.33
C LEU A 14 -31.64 -27.73 -52.37
N ALA A 15 -31.16 -26.55 -51.94
CA ALA A 15 -31.70 -25.19 -52.09
C ALA A 15 -30.63 -24.09 -51.88
N CYS A 16 -30.67 -23.08 -52.79
CA CYS A 16 -30.56 -21.61 -52.64
C CYS A 16 -29.48 -20.98 -51.71
N LEU A 17 -28.57 -20.08 -52.13
CA LEU A 17 -28.63 -18.87 -53.01
C LEU A 17 -29.73 -17.86 -52.63
N ASP A 18 -29.59 -16.53 -52.63
CA ASP A 18 -28.50 -15.55 -52.76
C ASP A 18 -29.20 -14.17 -52.73
N ALA A 19 -28.42 -13.08 -52.62
CA ALA A 19 -28.72 -11.71 -53.05
C ALA A 19 -29.80 -10.90 -52.27
N THR A 20 -29.66 -9.60 -51.99
CA THR A 20 -28.70 -8.54 -52.33
C THR A 20 -29.04 -7.33 -51.45
N GLU A 21 -28.09 -6.39 -51.34
CA GLU A 21 -28.19 -5.03 -50.79
C GLU A 21 -28.04 -4.90 -49.27
N ARG A 22 -26.82 -4.51 -48.84
CA ARG A 22 -26.56 -3.93 -47.54
C ARG A 22 -26.07 -2.48 -47.71
N PRO A 23 -26.60 -1.53 -46.93
CA PRO A 23 -26.13 -0.14 -46.91
C PRO A 23 -24.73 -0.09 -46.29
N ALA A 24 -23.95 0.92 -46.70
CA ALA A 24 -22.64 1.23 -46.15
C ALA A 24 -22.72 1.31 -44.61
N SER A 25 -22.13 0.33 -43.94
CA SER A 25 -21.85 0.37 -42.51
C SER A 25 -20.73 1.38 -42.28
N LEU A 26 -20.99 2.35 -41.41
CA LEU A 26 -19.99 3.20 -40.81
C LEU A 26 -18.85 2.33 -40.24
N PRO A 27 -17.58 2.75 -40.36
CA PRO A 27 -16.50 2.05 -39.68
C PRO A 27 -16.76 2.13 -38.17
N VAL A 28 -16.87 0.95 -37.54
CA VAL A 28 -16.68 0.81 -36.10
C VAL A 28 -15.20 1.16 -35.86
N PRO A 29 -14.86 2.06 -34.92
CA PRO A 29 -13.46 2.26 -34.58
C PRO A 29 -12.92 0.94 -34.01
N GLU A 30 -11.92 0.39 -34.70
CA GLU A 30 -11.05 -0.66 -34.16
C GLU A 30 -10.57 -0.23 -32.76
N PRO A 31 -10.52 -1.12 -31.75
CA PRO A 31 -9.74 -0.83 -30.56
C PRO A 31 -8.30 -0.64 -31.03
N SER A 32 -7.75 0.55 -30.79
CA SER A 32 -6.36 0.86 -31.09
C SER A 32 -5.48 -0.20 -30.47
N VAL A 33 -4.83 -1.01 -31.32
CA VAL A 33 -3.71 -1.86 -30.92
C VAL A 33 -2.64 -0.90 -30.39
N GLY A 34 -2.54 -0.83 -29.07
CA GLY A 34 -1.73 0.13 -28.34
C GLY A 34 -0.26 0.01 -28.75
N ARG A 35 0.31 1.12 -29.18
CA ARG A 35 1.75 1.29 -29.28
C ARG A 35 2.19 1.93 -27.95
N SER A 36 3.19 1.36 -27.24
CA SER A 36 3.72 1.86 -25.94
C SER A 36 5.17 2.44 -25.96
N PRO A 37 5.41 3.77 -25.75
CA PRO A 37 6.66 4.46 -25.33
C PRO A 37 7.29 3.89 -24.02
N ILE A 38 8.62 3.92 -23.81
CA ILE A 38 9.32 2.75 -23.20
C ILE A 38 8.84 1.49 -23.93
N VAL A 39 9.69 0.89 -24.76
CA VAL A 39 9.27 -0.22 -25.63
C VAL A 39 8.74 -1.36 -24.77
N ASN A 40 7.51 -1.80 -25.06
CA ASN A 40 6.77 -2.76 -24.25
C ASN A 40 6.51 -2.30 -22.80
N GLY A 41 6.41 -1.00 -22.54
CA GLY A 41 6.06 -0.40 -21.24
C GLY A 41 4.57 -0.14 -21.07
N LEU A 42 4.20 0.38 -19.89
CA LEU A 42 2.83 0.77 -19.52
C LEU A 42 2.76 2.27 -19.19
N ASP A 43 1.66 2.92 -19.62
CA ASP A 43 1.26 4.26 -19.19
C ASP A 43 1.31 4.38 -17.67
N THR A 44 2.00 5.41 -17.18
CA THR A 44 2.12 5.67 -15.74
C THR A 44 2.10 7.15 -15.42
N GLN A 45 1.49 7.50 -14.29
CA GLN A 45 1.61 8.81 -13.65
C GLN A 45 2.38 8.73 -12.30
N ALA A 46 2.99 7.57 -12.01
CA ALA A 46 3.83 7.35 -10.85
C ALA A 46 5.25 7.94 -11.03
N PHE A 47 6.17 7.63 -10.12
CA PHE A 47 7.58 8.06 -10.16
C PHE A 47 7.73 9.59 -10.23
N ALA A 48 7.22 10.30 -9.23
CA ALA A 48 7.08 11.76 -9.25
C ALA A 48 8.38 12.52 -9.55
N SER A 49 9.54 11.98 -9.19
CA SER A 49 10.87 12.56 -9.47
C SER A 49 11.31 12.43 -10.93
N VAL A 50 10.67 11.59 -11.75
CA VAL A 50 11.02 11.41 -13.16
C VAL A 50 10.30 12.43 -14.03
N GLY A 51 11.07 13.15 -14.82
CA GLY A 51 10.62 14.26 -15.64
C GLY A 51 11.10 14.20 -17.09
N ALA A 52 10.55 15.09 -17.89
CA ALA A 52 10.94 15.32 -19.27
C ALA A 52 11.87 16.54 -19.35
N LEU A 53 12.98 16.38 -20.08
CA LEU A 53 13.84 17.47 -20.49
C LEU A 53 13.33 18.00 -21.83
N LEU A 54 12.93 19.27 -21.85
CA LEU A 54 12.36 19.95 -22.99
C LEU A 54 13.37 20.94 -23.57
N LEU A 55 13.36 21.11 -24.89
CA LEU A 55 14.20 22.04 -25.63
C LEU A 55 13.32 23.00 -26.45
N GLY A 56 13.55 24.31 -26.31
CA GLY A 56 12.82 25.31 -27.07
C GLY A 56 13.24 26.75 -26.77
N ALA A 57 12.77 27.70 -27.59
CA ALA A 57 13.05 29.11 -27.38
C ALA A 57 12.31 29.70 -26.16
N THR A 58 11.16 29.12 -25.82
CA THR A 58 10.33 29.47 -24.66
C THR A 58 9.68 28.21 -24.09
N GLN A 59 9.25 28.26 -22.82
CA GLN A 59 8.51 27.17 -22.18
C GLN A 59 7.31 26.70 -23.03
N GLY A 60 6.46 27.62 -23.47
CA GLY A 60 5.25 27.29 -24.25
C GLY A 60 5.50 26.85 -25.70
N SER A 61 6.76 26.71 -26.14
CA SER A 61 7.11 26.17 -27.45
C SER A 61 8.19 25.08 -27.38
N ALA A 62 8.54 24.65 -26.17
CA ALA A 62 9.53 23.61 -25.97
C ALA A 62 8.91 22.23 -26.20
N SER A 63 9.65 21.37 -26.89
CA SER A 63 9.28 19.98 -27.16
C SER A 63 10.20 19.03 -26.40
N LEU A 64 9.79 17.77 -26.23
CA LEU A 64 10.58 16.73 -25.62
C LEU A 64 11.92 16.59 -26.36
N GLN A 65 13.01 16.66 -25.60
CA GLN A 65 14.35 16.31 -26.05
C GLN A 65 14.77 14.96 -25.46
N CYS A 66 14.57 14.79 -24.16
CA CYS A 66 15.06 13.66 -23.37
C CYS A 66 14.22 13.48 -22.10
N SER A 67 14.55 12.49 -21.29
CA SER A 67 14.04 12.28 -19.95
C SER A 67 15.10 12.59 -18.88
N GLY A 68 14.72 12.52 -17.61
CA GLY A 68 15.64 12.67 -16.49
C GLY A 68 15.00 12.50 -15.12
N THR A 69 15.80 12.70 -14.08
CA THR A 69 15.39 12.45 -12.69
C THR A 69 15.79 13.57 -11.76
N LEU A 70 14.84 14.07 -10.97
CA LEU A 70 15.11 14.99 -9.87
C LEU A 70 15.84 14.25 -8.73
N ILE A 71 17.07 14.67 -8.41
CA ILE A 71 17.95 14.04 -7.39
C ILE A 71 18.31 14.97 -6.23
N GLY A 72 17.97 16.26 -6.36
CA GLY A 72 17.93 17.26 -5.29
C GLY A 72 16.76 18.21 -5.54
N CYS A 73 16.46 19.14 -4.64
CA CYS A 73 15.28 19.99 -4.82
C CYS A 73 15.41 21.00 -5.97
N SER A 74 16.63 21.28 -6.42
CA SER A 74 16.89 22.07 -7.63
C SER A 74 17.86 21.33 -8.57
N THR A 75 18.09 20.04 -8.37
CA THR A 75 19.11 19.28 -9.10
C THR A 75 18.49 18.16 -9.91
N PHE A 76 18.64 18.20 -11.23
CA PHE A 76 18.06 17.24 -12.17
C PHE A 76 19.16 16.49 -12.94
N LEU A 77 19.13 15.17 -12.88
CA LEU A 77 20.08 14.26 -13.51
C LEU A 77 19.56 13.82 -14.89
N THR A 78 20.42 13.85 -15.90
CA THR A 78 20.12 13.41 -17.26
C THR A 78 21.39 12.92 -17.97
N ALA A 79 21.31 12.55 -19.24
CA ALA A 79 22.45 12.13 -20.05
C ALA A 79 23.17 13.36 -20.65
N ALA A 80 24.48 13.26 -20.85
CA ALA A 80 25.26 14.37 -21.41
C ALA A 80 24.92 14.61 -22.89
N HIS A 81 24.63 13.56 -23.65
CA HIS A 81 24.23 13.68 -25.06
C HIS A 81 22.90 14.45 -25.24
N CYS A 82 22.05 14.51 -24.21
CA CYS A 82 20.83 15.29 -24.22
C CYS A 82 21.05 16.80 -24.25
N VAL A 83 22.24 17.25 -23.83
CA VAL A 83 22.61 18.67 -23.72
C VAL A 83 23.90 19.02 -24.48
N GLU A 84 24.42 18.11 -25.29
CA GLU A 84 25.68 18.32 -26.02
C GLU A 84 25.52 19.24 -27.23
N VAL A 85 24.36 19.21 -27.87
CA VAL A 85 24.09 19.94 -29.12
C VAL A 85 23.87 21.43 -28.85
N ASP A 86 23.25 21.74 -27.72
CA ASP A 86 23.04 23.10 -27.25
C ASP A 86 23.44 23.19 -25.78
N SER A 87 24.47 23.97 -25.48
CA SER A 87 24.97 24.16 -24.11
C SER A 87 24.36 25.38 -23.42
N ASN A 88 23.38 26.05 -24.03
CA ASN A 88 22.74 27.22 -23.45
C ASN A 88 21.58 26.81 -22.52
N PRO A 89 21.71 26.96 -21.18
CA PRO A 89 20.67 26.56 -20.23
C PRO A 89 19.33 27.27 -20.48
N SER A 90 19.32 28.46 -21.07
CA SER A 90 18.08 29.21 -21.30
C SER A 90 17.15 28.60 -22.35
N HIS A 91 17.61 27.59 -23.11
CA HIS A 91 16.79 26.87 -24.08
C HIS A 91 16.18 25.58 -23.48
N TYR A 92 16.55 25.21 -22.26
CA TYR A 92 16.08 23.98 -21.62
C TYR A 92 15.09 24.26 -20.51
N PHE A 93 14.10 23.37 -20.44
CA PHE A 93 13.09 23.34 -19.39
C PHE A 93 12.94 21.92 -18.88
N VAL A 94 12.64 21.74 -17.60
CA VAL A 94 12.34 20.45 -16.99
C VAL A 94 10.87 20.40 -16.64
N TYR A 95 10.15 19.43 -17.19
CA TYR A 95 8.78 19.12 -16.83
C TYR A 95 8.74 17.99 -15.80
N LEU A 96 8.00 18.19 -14.71
CA LEU A 96 7.72 17.19 -13.68
C LEU A 96 6.21 17.06 -13.49
N GLN A 97 5.69 15.85 -13.67
CA GLN A 97 4.25 15.57 -13.76
C GLN A 97 3.44 15.94 -12.50
N HIS A 98 4.09 16.19 -11.34
CA HIS A 98 3.45 16.63 -10.09
C HIS A 98 3.82 18.08 -9.67
N ALA A 99 4.68 18.76 -10.42
CA ALA A 99 5.22 20.07 -10.03
C ALA A 99 5.19 21.14 -11.12
N GLY A 100 5.04 20.75 -12.39
CA GLY A 100 4.99 21.68 -13.52
C GLY A 100 6.33 21.82 -14.24
N VAL A 101 6.57 22.98 -14.84
CA VAL A 101 7.72 23.23 -15.71
C VAL A 101 8.70 24.22 -15.08
N PHE A 102 9.99 23.91 -15.16
CA PHE A 102 11.08 24.63 -14.49
C PHE A 102 12.14 25.03 -15.52
N ALA A 103 12.57 26.31 -15.49
CA ALA A 103 13.68 26.75 -16.33
C ALA A 103 15.02 26.20 -15.81
N VAL A 104 15.93 25.85 -16.71
CA VAL A 104 17.28 25.42 -16.35
C VAL A 104 18.18 26.65 -16.15
N GLN A 105 18.92 26.68 -15.04
CA GLN A 105 19.85 27.74 -14.68
C GLN A 105 21.28 27.42 -15.14
N SER A 106 21.74 26.18 -14.95
CA SER A 106 23.08 25.76 -15.33
C SER A 106 23.11 24.30 -15.79
N ILE A 107 24.06 23.99 -16.69
CA ILE A 107 24.29 22.65 -17.24
C ILE A 107 25.73 22.25 -16.91
N SER A 108 25.90 21.08 -16.29
CA SER A 108 27.19 20.48 -16.01
C SER A 108 27.25 19.08 -16.62
N SER A 109 27.99 18.90 -17.71
CA SER A 109 28.30 17.56 -18.26
C SER A 109 29.56 16.99 -17.64
N HIS A 110 29.64 15.67 -17.51
CA HIS A 110 30.83 15.00 -16.99
C HIS A 110 32.06 15.35 -17.85
N PRO A 111 33.21 15.76 -17.26
CA PRO A 111 34.37 16.24 -18.04
C PRO A 111 35.01 15.21 -18.97
N SER A 112 34.81 13.91 -18.69
CA SER A 112 35.28 12.80 -19.52
C SER A 112 34.24 12.27 -20.49
N TYR A 113 33.12 12.98 -20.65
CA TYR A 113 32.06 12.58 -21.57
C TYR A 113 32.59 12.42 -23.00
N TRP A 114 32.37 11.24 -23.55
CA TRP A 114 32.58 10.89 -24.95
C TRP A 114 31.62 9.75 -25.28
N PHE A 115 30.56 10.01 -26.04
CA PHE A 115 29.46 9.06 -26.21
C PHE A 115 29.95 7.64 -26.58
N PRO A 116 29.52 6.59 -25.85
CA PRO A 116 28.61 6.58 -24.69
C PRO A 116 29.32 6.58 -23.31
N THR A 117 30.64 6.75 -23.26
CA THR A 117 31.39 6.81 -22.00
C THR A 117 31.09 8.09 -21.23
N ALA A 118 30.84 7.94 -19.92
CA ALA A 118 30.54 9.04 -19.02
C ALA A 118 29.43 9.97 -19.51
N ASP A 119 28.39 9.37 -20.11
CA ASP A 119 27.21 10.04 -20.62
C ASP A 119 26.28 10.45 -19.46
N VAL A 120 26.72 11.47 -18.72
CA VAL A 120 26.11 11.97 -17.48
C VAL A 120 26.17 13.50 -17.47
N ALA A 121 25.01 14.13 -17.27
CA ALA A 121 24.91 15.56 -17.02
C ALA A 121 23.97 15.86 -15.84
N VAL A 122 24.27 16.95 -15.15
CA VAL A 122 23.45 17.47 -14.04
C VAL A 122 23.04 18.89 -14.38
N LEU A 123 21.75 19.16 -14.23
CA LEU A 123 21.13 20.46 -14.47
C LEU A 123 20.73 21.08 -13.13
N GLU A 124 21.07 22.34 -12.93
CA GLU A 124 20.56 23.15 -11.83
C GLU A 124 19.30 23.89 -12.31
N LEU A 125 18.20 23.76 -11.58
CA LEU A 125 16.94 24.43 -11.89
C LEU A 125 16.92 25.83 -11.27
N ALA A 126 16.36 26.79 -12.00
CA ALA A 126 16.29 28.18 -11.57
C ALA A 126 15.40 28.41 -10.33
N THR A 127 14.50 27.47 -10.04
CA THR A 127 13.63 27.49 -8.87
C THR A 127 13.55 26.11 -8.26
N GLN A 128 13.52 26.07 -6.93
CA GLN A 128 13.36 24.83 -6.18
C GLN A 128 12.01 24.17 -6.48
N VAL A 129 12.06 22.88 -6.77
CA VAL A 129 10.91 22.00 -6.89
C VAL A 129 10.36 21.70 -5.50
N THR A 130 9.04 21.70 -5.37
CA THR A 130 8.32 21.47 -4.12
C THR A 130 7.27 20.36 -4.29
N GLY A 131 6.92 19.67 -3.20
CA GLY A 131 5.89 18.63 -3.21
C GLY A 131 6.31 17.30 -3.86
N ILE A 132 7.53 17.18 -4.37
CA ILE A 132 8.10 15.95 -4.93
C ILE A 132 9.39 15.62 -4.16
N PRO A 133 9.55 14.39 -3.64
CA PRO A 133 10.80 13.98 -3.01
C PRO A 133 11.85 13.66 -4.08
N PRO A 134 13.09 14.15 -3.95
CA PRO A 134 14.16 13.78 -4.88
C PRO A 134 14.52 12.29 -4.78
N ALA A 135 14.89 11.68 -5.91
CA ALA A 135 15.34 10.30 -5.95
C ALA A 135 16.75 10.15 -5.38
N LEU A 136 16.97 9.07 -4.64
CA LEU A 136 18.30 8.74 -4.12
C LEU A 136 19.19 8.23 -5.26
N ILE A 137 20.44 8.67 -5.29
CA ILE A 137 21.44 8.17 -6.24
C ILE A 137 22.12 6.91 -5.68
N ASN A 138 22.47 5.99 -6.57
CA ASN A 138 23.09 4.74 -6.18
C ASN A 138 24.50 4.92 -5.60
N THR A 139 24.78 4.20 -4.51
CA THR A 139 26.09 4.16 -3.83
C THR A 139 26.67 2.74 -3.74
N ILE A 140 26.00 1.75 -4.34
CA ILE A 140 26.38 0.34 -4.37
C ILE A 140 26.76 -0.03 -5.82
N ASP A 141 27.83 -0.79 -6.01
CA ASP A 141 28.28 -1.20 -7.34
C ASP A 141 27.29 -2.21 -7.98
N PRO A 142 26.56 -1.86 -9.06
CA PRO A 142 25.59 -2.75 -9.69
C PRO A 142 26.20 -4.04 -10.24
N ALA A 143 27.49 -4.03 -10.62
CA ALA A 143 28.14 -5.18 -11.25
C ALA A 143 28.15 -6.42 -10.33
N ALA A 144 28.17 -6.22 -9.01
CA ALA A 144 28.12 -7.30 -8.03
C ALA A 144 26.73 -7.96 -7.89
N HIS A 145 25.70 -7.37 -8.49
CA HIS A 145 24.29 -7.76 -8.34
C HIS A 145 23.67 -8.26 -9.65
N ILE A 146 24.44 -8.44 -10.70
CA ILE A 146 23.95 -8.93 -11.99
C ILE A 146 23.72 -10.47 -11.94
N PRO A 147 22.57 -11.02 -12.40
CA PRO A 147 21.39 -10.30 -12.88
C PRO A 147 20.49 -9.82 -11.73
N SER A 148 19.92 -8.63 -11.91
CA SER A 148 18.90 -8.03 -11.04
C SER A 148 17.80 -7.39 -11.86
N LEU A 149 16.59 -7.37 -11.32
CA LEU A 149 15.50 -6.59 -11.88
C LEU A 149 15.76 -5.09 -11.71
N GLY A 150 15.30 -4.30 -12.67
CA GLY A 150 15.26 -2.85 -12.59
C GLY A 150 14.07 -2.29 -13.33
N THR A 151 13.73 -1.04 -13.03
CA THR A 151 12.60 -0.32 -13.63
C THR A 151 13.13 0.86 -14.42
N ILE A 152 12.83 0.92 -15.72
CA ILE A 152 13.10 2.07 -16.57
C ILE A 152 11.85 2.93 -16.66
N VAL A 153 12.02 4.25 -16.65
CA VAL A 153 10.91 5.22 -16.70
C VAL A 153 11.27 6.37 -17.63
N GLY A 154 10.36 6.75 -18.53
CA GLY A 154 10.67 7.78 -19.52
C GLY A 154 9.45 8.30 -20.27
N PHE A 155 9.73 9.22 -21.19
CA PHE A 155 8.76 9.89 -22.07
C PHE A 155 9.07 9.64 -23.56
N GLY A 156 10.00 8.74 -23.87
CA GLY A 156 10.50 8.45 -25.21
C GLY A 156 9.69 7.39 -25.94
N GLN A 157 9.65 7.47 -27.27
CA GLN A 157 8.75 6.79 -28.20
C GLN A 157 8.66 5.24 -28.10
N THR A 158 7.63 4.68 -28.72
CA THR A 158 7.21 3.27 -28.58
C THR A 158 8.09 2.22 -29.21
N ALA A 159 8.61 2.53 -30.39
CA ALA A 159 9.23 1.60 -31.30
C ALA A 159 9.62 2.35 -32.57
N GLY A 160 10.81 2.04 -33.11
CA GLY A 160 11.24 2.49 -34.43
C GLY A 160 11.35 4.00 -34.56
N PHE A 161 10.42 4.59 -35.30
CA PHE A 161 10.33 6.04 -35.53
C PHE A 161 8.86 6.48 -35.44
N ALA A 162 8.15 5.93 -34.45
CA ALA A 162 6.71 6.13 -34.31
C ALA A 162 6.32 7.59 -34.03
N GLY A 163 7.22 8.36 -33.42
CA GLY A 163 7.01 9.80 -33.19
C GLY A 163 6.02 10.12 -32.06
N ASP A 164 5.74 9.15 -31.18
CA ASP A 164 4.75 9.21 -30.10
C ASP A 164 5.38 9.53 -28.74
N TYR A 165 6.13 10.62 -28.71
CA TYR A 165 6.82 11.12 -27.52
C TYR A 165 5.86 11.69 -26.47
N GLY A 166 6.34 11.99 -25.27
CA GLY A 166 5.69 12.92 -24.34
C GLY A 166 4.66 12.31 -23.38
N ILE A 167 4.25 11.06 -23.59
CA ILE A 167 3.44 10.32 -22.61
C ILE A 167 4.36 9.44 -21.73
N LYS A 168 4.23 9.57 -20.40
CA LYS A 168 5.11 8.92 -19.43
C LYS A 168 4.79 7.45 -19.26
N ARG A 169 5.82 6.61 -19.26
CA ARG A 169 5.72 5.15 -19.14
C ARG A 169 6.81 4.55 -18.28
N ALA A 170 6.53 3.35 -17.78
CA ALA A 170 7.50 2.53 -17.06
C ALA A 170 7.48 1.08 -17.57
N GLY A 171 8.60 0.40 -17.41
CA GLY A 171 8.76 -1.00 -17.77
C GLY A 171 9.88 -1.66 -16.98
N GLU A 172 9.77 -2.97 -16.78
CA GLU A 172 10.78 -3.76 -16.08
C GLU A 172 11.81 -4.35 -17.05
N ILE A 173 13.07 -4.37 -16.62
CA ILE A 173 14.19 -4.98 -17.33
C ILE A 173 14.93 -5.94 -16.41
N SER A 174 15.64 -6.91 -17.00
CA SER A 174 16.61 -7.75 -16.27
C SER A 174 18.04 -7.39 -16.69
N THR A 175 18.81 -6.88 -15.73
CA THR A 175 20.21 -6.51 -15.97
C THR A 175 21.08 -7.73 -16.28
N ARG A 176 22.13 -7.51 -17.06
CA ARG A 176 23.13 -8.50 -17.45
C ARG A 176 24.49 -7.84 -17.62
N SER A 177 25.54 -8.66 -17.67
CA SER A 177 26.86 -8.16 -18.01
C SER A 177 26.87 -7.62 -19.44
N CYS A 178 27.48 -6.46 -19.60
CA CYS A 178 27.76 -5.81 -20.86
C CYS A 178 28.67 -6.71 -21.72
N GLY A 179 28.10 -7.25 -22.80
CA GLY A 179 28.81 -8.11 -23.74
C GLY A 179 29.59 -7.32 -24.80
N GLY A 180 30.39 -8.00 -25.63
CA GLY A 180 31.23 -7.34 -26.66
C GLY A 180 30.49 -6.61 -27.78
N ALA A 181 29.15 -6.65 -27.81
CA ALA A 181 28.32 -5.84 -28.71
C ALA A 181 28.07 -4.42 -28.16
N VAL A 182 28.24 -4.21 -26.85
CA VAL A 182 28.07 -2.92 -26.17
C VAL A 182 29.43 -2.23 -26.04
N PRO A 183 29.54 -0.91 -26.29
CA PRO A 183 30.83 -0.18 -26.32
C PRO A 183 31.41 0.17 -24.93
N GLY A 184 31.17 -0.61 -23.88
CA GLY A 184 31.68 -0.34 -22.52
C GLY A 184 31.70 -1.58 -21.61
N THR A 185 32.16 -1.38 -20.38
CA THR A 185 32.29 -2.44 -19.36
C THR A 185 31.21 -2.36 -18.29
N ASP A 186 30.99 -3.43 -17.52
CA ASP A 186 30.09 -3.45 -16.34
C ASP A 186 30.46 -2.39 -15.28
N THR A 187 31.69 -1.87 -15.32
CA THR A 187 32.10 -0.75 -14.49
C THR A 187 31.50 0.56 -15.00
N GLU A 188 31.48 0.79 -16.31
CA GLU A 188 31.04 2.06 -16.89
C GLU A 188 29.53 2.09 -17.15
N LEU A 189 28.94 0.92 -17.40
CA LEU A 189 27.58 0.77 -17.87
C LEU A 189 26.78 -0.26 -17.06
N VAL A 190 25.46 -0.11 -17.07
CA VAL A 190 24.50 -1.11 -16.62
C VAL A 190 23.71 -1.56 -17.86
N CYS A 191 23.78 -2.84 -18.21
CA CYS A 191 23.26 -3.35 -19.49
C CYS A 191 22.09 -4.31 -19.30
N TRP A 192 21.19 -4.38 -20.29
CA TRP A 192 20.17 -5.43 -20.44
C TRP A 192 20.07 -5.84 -21.91
N ARG A 193 19.20 -6.81 -22.22
CA ARG A 193 18.94 -7.22 -23.60
C ARG A 193 17.45 -7.29 -23.84
N TYR A 194 17.01 -6.70 -24.94
CA TYR A 194 15.66 -6.79 -25.44
C TYR A 194 15.60 -7.84 -26.56
N ASP A 195 15.00 -8.99 -26.26
CA ASP A 195 14.96 -10.16 -27.13
C ASP A 195 13.64 -10.30 -27.91
N SER A 196 13.65 -11.11 -28.98
CA SER A 196 12.46 -11.28 -29.85
C SER A 196 11.28 -11.96 -29.15
N THR A 197 11.53 -12.64 -28.04
CA THR A 197 10.50 -13.20 -27.16
C THR A 197 10.21 -12.18 -26.06
N VAL A 198 9.30 -11.27 -26.36
CA VAL A 198 8.90 -10.19 -25.46
C VAL A 198 7.73 -10.67 -24.59
N GLY A 199 7.83 -10.53 -23.27
CA GLY A 199 6.76 -10.79 -22.33
C GLY A 199 5.57 -9.82 -22.46
N PRO A 200 4.57 -9.93 -21.57
CA PRO A 200 3.46 -8.96 -21.53
C PRO A 200 3.95 -7.52 -21.36
N ALA A 201 3.17 -6.53 -21.80
CA ALA A 201 3.49 -5.12 -21.61
C ALA A 201 3.75 -4.80 -20.12
N GLY A 202 4.80 -4.02 -19.86
CA GLY A 202 5.35 -3.72 -18.54
C GLY A 202 6.50 -4.64 -18.13
N GLN A 203 6.69 -5.79 -18.79
CA GLN A 203 7.81 -6.72 -18.56
C GLN A 203 8.71 -6.78 -19.79
N ASP A 204 9.96 -7.24 -19.62
CA ASP A 204 10.93 -7.37 -20.71
C ASP A 204 11.01 -6.10 -21.58
N SER A 205 10.98 -4.91 -20.96
CA SER A 205 10.88 -3.64 -21.67
C SER A 205 12.22 -3.17 -22.25
N ASN A 206 12.19 -2.11 -23.06
CA ASN A 206 13.40 -1.45 -23.56
C ASN A 206 13.26 0.07 -23.56
N THR A 207 14.37 0.78 -23.66
CA THR A 207 14.39 2.24 -23.85
C THR A 207 14.45 2.60 -25.33
N CYS A 208 14.01 3.79 -25.68
CA CYS A 208 14.13 4.32 -27.04
C CYS A 208 14.40 5.83 -27.07
N HIS A 209 14.41 6.41 -28.28
CA HIS A 209 14.62 7.84 -28.49
C HIS A 209 13.68 8.66 -27.58
N GLY A 210 14.22 9.65 -26.86
CA GLY A 210 13.48 10.45 -25.87
C GLY A 210 13.49 9.89 -24.43
N ASP A 211 13.80 8.60 -24.22
CA ASP A 211 14.02 8.04 -22.88
C ASP A 211 15.43 8.35 -22.36
N SER A 212 16.34 8.70 -23.26
CA SER A 212 17.68 9.19 -22.95
C SER A 212 17.71 10.13 -21.75
N GLY A 213 18.59 9.86 -20.79
CA GLY A 213 18.69 10.57 -19.53
C GLY A 213 17.73 10.12 -18.43
N GLY A 214 16.68 9.36 -18.75
CA GLY A 214 15.77 8.74 -17.78
C GLY A 214 16.48 7.76 -16.83
N PRO A 215 15.87 7.43 -15.68
CA PRO A 215 16.48 6.53 -14.72
C PRO A 215 16.26 5.06 -15.05
N LEU A 216 17.26 4.26 -14.73
CA LEU A 216 17.08 2.88 -14.30
C LEU A 216 17.08 2.84 -12.76
N PHE A 217 15.93 2.53 -12.18
CA PHE A 217 15.80 2.27 -10.75
C PHE A 217 16.14 0.82 -10.43
N MET A 218 16.92 0.62 -9.37
CA MET A 218 17.22 -0.70 -8.80
C MET A 218 17.16 -0.64 -7.28
N ASN A 219 16.86 -1.77 -6.64
CA ASN A 219 16.85 -1.90 -5.19
C ASN A 219 17.92 -2.89 -4.73
N PHE A 220 18.87 -2.41 -3.94
CA PHE A 220 19.98 -3.20 -3.40
C PHE A 220 19.76 -3.60 -1.91
N GLY A 221 18.53 -3.50 -1.42
CA GLY A 221 18.14 -3.86 -0.05
C GLY A 221 17.87 -2.69 0.89
N ALA A 222 18.00 -1.45 0.41
CA ALA A 222 17.79 -0.21 1.18
C ALA A 222 16.71 0.71 0.56
N GLY A 223 15.96 0.22 -0.43
CA GLY A 223 15.03 0.99 -1.23
C GLY A 223 15.53 1.24 -2.65
N GLU A 224 14.66 1.80 -3.49
CA GLU A 224 15.00 2.12 -4.88
C GLU A 224 15.96 3.31 -4.96
N VAL A 225 16.97 3.17 -5.81
CA VAL A 225 17.95 4.21 -6.14
C VAL A 225 18.11 4.32 -7.65
N VAL A 226 18.48 5.51 -8.14
CA VAL A 226 18.88 5.71 -9.53
C VAL A 226 20.22 5.01 -9.74
N ALA A 227 20.18 3.83 -10.34
CA ALA A 227 21.34 2.98 -10.59
C ALA A 227 21.96 3.22 -11.97
N GLY A 228 21.13 3.56 -12.95
CA GLY A 228 21.54 3.89 -14.31
C GLY A 228 20.90 5.19 -14.82
N ILE A 229 21.54 5.78 -15.83
CA ILE A 229 21.02 6.90 -16.63
C ILE A 229 20.96 6.42 -18.08
N THR A 230 19.77 6.42 -18.67
CA THR A 230 19.53 5.91 -20.03
C THR A 230 20.42 6.58 -21.07
N SER A 231 21.20 5.78 -21.80
CA SER A 231 22.20 6.29 -22.75
C SER A 231 21.96 5.80 -24.18
N GLY A 232 21.88 4.48 -24.43
CA GLY A 232 21.66 3.98 -25.78
C GLY A 232 21.52 2.46 -25.89
N GLY A 233 21.51 2.00 -27.14
CA GLY A 233 21.42 0.59 -27.50
C GLY A 233 22.10 0.30 -28.83
N THR A 234 22.22 -0.99 -29.16
CA THR A 234 22.80 -1.46 -30.42
C THR A 234 21.85 -1.36 -31.61
N SER A 235 20.54 -1.33 -31.37
CA SER A 235 19.52 -1.19 -32.41
C SER A 235 19.07 0.26 -32.54
N ALA A 236 19.18 0.80 -33.76
CA ALA A 236 18.79 2.19 -34.03
C ALA A 236 17.27 2.42 -33.97
N ASP A 237 16.48 1.35 -34.07
CA ASP A 237 15.02 1.36 -34.01
C ASP A 237 14.47 0.86 -32.65
N CYS A 238 15.36 0.54 -31.70
CA CYS A 238 15.04 0.04 -30.36
C CYS A 238 14.26 -1.29 -30.33
N LEU A 239 14.11 -1.96 -31.48
CA LEU A 239 13.38 -3.21 -31.64
C LEU A 239 14.30 -4.43 -31.40
N PRO A 240 13.73 -5.61 -31.12
CA PRO A 240 14.53 -6.79 -30.90
C PRO A 240 15.30 -7.25 -32.15
N THR A 241 16.53 -7.73 -32.03
CA THR A 241 17.30 -7.82 -30.78
C THR A 241 18.09 -6.55 -30.51
N ASP A 242 18.04 -6.05 -29.28
CA ASP A 242 18.79 -4.87 -28.86
C ASP A 242 19.55 -5.12 -27.55
N ASP A 243 20.85 -4.84 -27.52
CA ASP A 243 21.64 -4.76 -26.30
C ASP A 243 21.71 -3.29 -25.83
N SER A 244 20.87 -2.95 -24.86
CA SER A 244 20.70 -1.60 -24.33
C SER A 244 21.53 -1.37 -23.06
N TYR A 245 21.86 -0.11 -22.81
CA TYR A 245 22.77 0.27 -21.74
C TYR A 245 22.50 1.66 -21.16
N ASP A 246 22.75 1.76 -19.87
CA ASP A 246 22.71 2.97 -19.06
C ASP A 246 24.10 3.33 -18.55
N SER A 247 24.40 4.62 -18.40
CA SER A 247 25.58 5.08 -17.67
C SER A 247 25.47 4.67 -16.19
N ASN A 248 26.50 4.00 -15.66
CA ASN A 248 26.50 3.52 -14.28
C ASN A 248 26.65 4.68 -13.27
N VAL A 249 25.57 4.99 -12.54
CA VAL A 249 25.54 6.09 -11.56
C VAL A 249 26.57 5.88 -10.45
N TYR A 250 26.78 4.63 -10.01
CA TYR A 250 27.79 4.36 -8.99
C TYR A 250 29.16 4.83 -9.46
N THR A 251 29.57 4.49 -10.68
CA THR A 251 30.89 4.86 -11.21
C THR A 251 31.07 6.36 -11.33
N TYR A 252 30.04 7.09 -11.74
CA TYR A 252 30.09 8.55 -11.90
C TYR A 252 29.60 9.34 -10.67
N ARG A 253 29.29 8.66 -9.54
CA ARG A 253 28.68 9.25 -8.35
C ARG A 253 29.44 10.44 -7.78
N SER A 254 30.77 10.44 -7.86
CA SER A 254 31.56 11.55 -7.33
C SER A 254 31.29 12.85 -8.07
N PHE A 255 31.09 12.78 -9.40
CA PHE A 255 30.69 13.94 -10.19
C PHE A 255 29.29 14.38 -9.83
N VAL A 256 28.33 13.45 -9.80
CA VAL A 256 26.92 13.73 -9.45
C VAL A 256 26.80 14.36 -8.07
N GLN A 257 27.47 13.79 -7.05
CA GLN A 257 27.50 14.31 -5.68
C GLN A 257 28.15 15.70 -5.58
N THR A 258 29.16 15.97 -6.41
CA THR A 258 29.79 17.29 -6.45
C THR A 258 28.80 18.34 -6.96
N GLN A 259 28.00 18.02 -7.98
CA GLN A 259 26.97 18.93 -8.49
C GLN A 259 25.79 19.06 -7.51
N LEU A 260 25.41 17.95 -6.87
CA LEU A 260 24.32 17.92 -5.89
C LEU A 260 24.63 18.76 -4.64
N GLY A 261 25.88 18.72 -4.16
CA GLY A 261 26.38 19.64 -3.12
C GLY A 261 25.46 19.76 -1.89
N ALA A 262 25.08 21.00 -1.55
CA ALA A 262 24.19 21.29 -0.43
C ALA A 262 22.70 20.99 -0.69
N ASP A 263 22.32 20.67 -1.94
CA ASP A 263 20.97 20.31 -2.35
C ASP A 263 20.69 18.80 -2.19
N SER A 264 21.64 18.05 -1.63
CA SER A 264 21.47 16.65 -1.23
C SER A 264 20.53 16.54 -0.02
N THR A 265 19.23 16.57 -0.25
CA THR A 265 18.16 16.44 0.76
C THR A 265 17.11 15.42 0.31
N SER A 266 16.47 14.76 1.27
CA SER A 266 15.34 13.85 1.04
C SER A 266 13.98 14.55 1.07
N VAL A 267 13.94 15.83 1.46
CA VAL A 267 12.70 16.61 1.61
C VAL A 267 12.87 17.99 0.99
N CYS A 268 11.94 18.33 0.10
CA CYS A 268 11.77 19.67 -0.44
C CYS A 268 10.64 20.41 0.29
N ALA A 269 10.47 21.71 0.03
CA ALA A 269 9.32 22.42 0.59
C ALA A 269 7.99 21.77 0.11
N LEU A 270 6.94 21.92 0.91
CA LEU A 270 5.68 21.13 0.87
C LEU A 270 5.85 19.64 1.19
N THR A 271 4.82 19.04 1.77
CA THR A 271 4.77 17.60 1.98
C THR A 271 4.79 16.86 0.63
N PRO A 272 5.51 15.73 0.52
CA PRO A 272 5.53 14.93 -0.71
C PRO A 272 4.13 14.50 -1.16
N VAL A 273 3.88 14.53 -2.47
CA VAL A 273 2.67 13.94 -3.08
C VAL A 273 2.52 12.47 -2.67
N GLY A 274 1.28 12.04 -2.42
CA GLY A 274 0.97 10.68 -1.97
C GLY A 274 1.13 10.45 -0.46
N THR A 275 1.45 11.50 0.31
CA THR A 275 1.38 11.47 1.78
C THR A 275 0.01 11.96 2.26
N GLY A 276 -0.43 11.59 3.47
CA GLY A 276 -1.76 11.94 4.01
C GLY A 276 -2.10 13.43 4.11
N ALA A 277 -1.13 14.32 3.86
CA ALA A 277 -1.30 15.78 3.77
C ALA A 277 -1.47 16.30 2.33
N SER A 278 -1.53 15.39 1.35
CA SER A 278 -1.73 15.68 -0.07
C SER A 278 -2.67 14.66 -0.69
N THR A 279 -3.47 15.05 -1.67
CA THR A 279 -4.23 14.11 -2.50
C THR A 279 -3.85 14.25 -3.95
N VAL A 280 -3.85 13.13 -4.67
CA VAL A 280 -3.51 13.06 -6.09
C VAL A 280 -4.66 12.40 -6.83
N ASP A 281 -5.11 13.01 -7.91
CA ASP A 281 -6.02 12.42 -8.89
C ASP A 281 -5.35 12.43 -10.27
N THR A 282 -5.57 11.39 -11.05
CA THR A 282 -4.89 11.19 -12.33
C THR A 282 -5.89 10.83 -13.41
N LYS A 283 -5.76 11.44 -14.58
CA LYS A 283 -6.61 11.17 -15.73
C LYS A 283 -5.79 10.96 -16.98
N SER A 284 -6.30 10.09 -17.84
CA SER A 284 -5.77 9.89 -19.18
C SER A 284 -6.92 9.94 -20.17
N GLY A 285 -6.67 10.49 -21.34
CA GLY A 285 -7.66 10.62 -22.40
C GLY A 285 -6.99 10.72 -23.76
N SER A 286 -7.78 10.95 -24.81
CA SER A 286 -7.27 11.16 -26.16
C SER A 286 -8.17 12.12 -26.91
N LEU A 287 -7.57 13.12 -27.55
CA LEU A 287 -8.31 14.14 -28.29
C LEU A 287 -8.10 13.97 -29.79
N SER A 288 -9.14 14.28 -30.57
CA SER A 288 -9.12 14.22 -32.02
C SER A 288 -10.01 15.30 -32.64
N SER A 289 -10.06 15.39 -33.96
CA SER A 289 -11.02 16.29 -34.61
C SER A 289 -12.49 15.90 -34.36
N GLY A 290 -12.76 14.66 -33.95
CA GLY A 290 -14.09 14.18 -33.58
C GLY A 290 -14.40 14.30 -32.08
N ASP A 291 -13.37 14.47 -31.25
CA ASP A 291 -13.46 14.62 -29.81
C ASP A 291 -12.47 15.71 -29.36
N THR A 292 -12.95 16.95 -29.34
CA THR A 292 -12.07 18.12 -29.31
C THR A 292 -11.70 18.57 -27.90
N SER A 293 -12.30 18.02 -26.86
CA SER A 293 -12.01 18.42 -25.49
C SER A 293 -12.60 17.49 -24.46
N ASP A 294 -11.87 17.29 -23.36
CA ASP A 294 -12.36 16.63 -22.16
C ASP A 294 -12.55 17.65 -21.04
N ALA A 295 -13.66 17.52 -20.31
CA ALA A 295 -13.96 18.36 -19.17
C ALA A 295 -14.34 17.52 -17.96
N PHE A 296 -13.87 17.94 -16.78
CA PHE A 296 -14.20 17.29 -15.52
C PHE A 296 -14.05 18.28 -14.36
N THR A 297 -14.49 17.85 -13.19
CA THR A 297 -14.45 18.64 -11.96
C THR A 297 -13.52 18.01 -10.94
N VAL A 298 -12.87 18.85 -10.15
CA VAL A 298 -12.06 18.45 -8.99
C VAL A 298 -12.59 19.19 -7.77
N ASP A 299 -12.94 18.44 -6.74
CA ASP A 299 -13.36 19.02 -5.47
C ASP A 299 -12.13 19.46 -4.68
N LEU A 300 -12.12 20.74 -4.29
CA LEU A 300 -11.10 21.33 -3.46
C LEU A 300 -11.61 21.37 -2.00
N PRO A 301 -10.99 20.63 -1.08
CA PRO A 301 -11.35 20.69 0.34
C PRO A 301 -11.15 22.09 0.93
N ALA A 302 -11.79 22.33 2.08
CA ALA A 302 -11.53 23.54 2.86
C ALA A 302 -10.06 23.59 3.29
N ASN A 303 -9.53 24.80 3.47
CA ASN A 303 -8.15 25.06 3.86
C ASN A 303 -7.07 24.48 2.92
N ALA A 304 -7.42 24.14 1.67
CA ALA A 304 -6.42 23.88 0.65
C ALA A 304 -5.46 25.08 0.52
N THR A 305 -4.16 24.83 0.47
CA THR A 305 -3.11 25.84 0.27
C THR A 305 -2.52 25.85 -1.11
N GLU A 306 -2.51 24.70 -1.78
CA GLU A 306 -2.01 24.61 -3.14
C GLU A 306 -2.80 23.56 -3.94
N LEU A 307 -3.10 23.88 -5.19
CA LEU A 307 -3.74 23.01 -6.16
C LEU A 307 -2.95 23.10 -7.47
N ARG A 308 -2.53 21.95 -7.99
CA ARG A 308 -1.78 21.83 -9.24
C ARG A 308 -2.55 20.99 -10.23
N PHE A 309 -2.56 21.43 -11.48
CA PHE A 309 -2.96 20.66 -12.65
C PHE A 309 -1.80 20.63 -13.61
N VAL A 310 -1.29 19.45 -13.93
CA VAL A 310 -0.07 19.30 -14.74
C VAL A 310 -0.37 18.29 -15.84
N LEU A 311 -0.26 18.76 -17.08
CA LEU A 311 -0.62 18.05 -18.32
C LEU A 311 0.63 17.70 -19.10
N ASN A 312 0.69 16.48 -19.62
CA ASN A 312 1.57 16.09 -20.72
C ASN A 312 0.76 15.37 -21.79
N ALA A 313 1.07 15.60 -23.04
CA ALA A 313 0.40 14.99 -24.18
C ALA A 313 1.40 14.41 -25.18
N GLU A 314 0.90 13.65 -26.15
CA GLU A 314 1.74 13.14 -27.22
C GLU A 314 2.43 14.27 -27.98
N ASP A 315 3.77 14.25 -28.05
CA ASP A 315 4.60 15.29 -28.67
C ASP A 315 5.14 14.83 -30.02
N ASP A 316 4.24 14.71 -31.00
CA ASP A 316 4.55 14.33 -32.38
C ASP A 316 4.90 15.55 -33.28
N GLY A 317 4.96 16.75 -32.68
CA GLY A 317 5.13 18.02 -33.37
C GLY A 317 3.87 18.54 -34.09
N SER A 318 2.73 17.88 -33.94
CA SER A 318 1.46 18.24 -34.58
C SER A 318 0.29 18.39 -33.60
N PHE A 319 0.28 17.62 -32.52
CA PHE A 319 -0.72 17.66 -31.46
C PHE A 319 -0.47 18.83 -30.52
N ASP A 320 -1.54 19.53 -30.19
CA ASP A 320 -1.51 20.73 -29.35
C ASP A 320 -2.73 20.68 -28.43
N ALA A 321 -2.47 20.40 -27.15
CA ALA A 321 -3.46 20.18 -26.11
C ALA A 321 -3.29 21.23 -25.01
N ASP A 322 -4.26 22.14 -24.93
CA ASP A 322 -4.26 23.26 -24.00
C ASP A 322 -4.96 22.89 -22.69
N LEU A 323 -4.50 23.48 -21.59
CA LEU A 323 -5.09 23.33 -20.26
C LEU A 323 -5.80 24.62 -19.84
N TYR A 324 -7.06 24.53 -19.44
CA TYR A 324 -7.83 25.62 -18.84
C TYR A 324 -8.48 25.18 -17.52
N VAL A 325 -8.40 26.02 -16.50
CA VAL A 325 -8.90 25.73 -15.15
C VAL A 325 -9.69 26.93 -14.63
N ALA A 326 -10.87 26.69 -14.05
CA ALA A 326 -11.71 27.73 -13.44
C ALA A 326 -12.39 27.22 -12.16
N GLU A 327 -12.53 28.07 -11.15
CA GLU A 327 -13.36 27.81 -9.99
C GLU A 327 -14.86 27.81 -10.35
N GLY A 328 -15.60 26.86 -9.82
CA GLY A 328 -17.01 26.63 -10.10
C GLY A 328 -17.23 25.62 -11.23
N MET A 329 -18.43 25.66 -11.81
CA MET A 329 -18.94 24.64 -12.74
C MET A 329 -18.77 25.02 -14.23
N SER A 330 -17.99 26.04 -14.56
CA SER A 330 -17.90 26.55 -15.93
C SER A 330 -16.47 26.96 -16.26
N VAL A 331 -15.92 26.33 -17.29
CA VAL A 331 -14.59 26.61 -17.82
C VAL A 331 -14.67 26.64 -19.35
N SER A 332 -13.93 27.54 -19.98
CA SER A 332 -13.77 27.60 -21.44
C SER A 332 -12.48 28.33 -21.81
N PRO A 333 -12.04 28.31 -23.08
CA PRO A 333 -10.91 29.12 -23.51
C PRO A 333 -11.09 30.65 -23.30
N SER A 334 -12.33 31.09 -23.07
CA SER A 334 -12.67 32.49 -22.74
C SER A 334 -13.04 32.74 -21.27
N LEU A 335 -13.04 31.69 -20.44
CA LEU A 335 -13.43 31.72 -19.03
C LEU A 335 -12.55 30.76 -18.23
N TYR A 336 -11.51 31.29 -17.60
CA TYR A 336 -10.53 30.55 -16.83
C TYR A 336 -9.95 31.43 -15.72
N ASP A 337 -9.52 30.81 -14.63
CA ASP A 337 -8.68 31.42 -13.59
C ASP A 337 -7.20 31.23 -13.92
N CYS A 338 -6.87 30.12 -14.59
CA CYS A 338 -5.53 29.77 -14.97
C CYS A 338 -5.57 28.89 -16.22
N LYS A 339 -4.59 29.07 -17.09
CA LYS A 339 -4.46 28.34 -18.35
C LYS A 339 -3.00 28.19 -18.76
N ASP A 340 -2.75 27.22 -19.62
CA ASP A 340 -1.52 27.07 -20.37
C ASP A 340 -1.92 26.66 -21.80
N ASP A 341 -1.81 27.60 -22.73
CA ASP A 341 -2.24 27.52 -24.13
C ASP A 341 -1.10 27.81 -25.11
N GLY A 342 0.13 27.49 -24.68
CA GLY A 342 1.28 27.46 -25.57
C GLY A 342 1.23 26.22 -26.47
N SER A 343 1.92 26.28 -27.60
CA SER A 343 2.08 25.16 -28.53
C SER A 343 2.83 23.92 -27.98
N SER A 344 3.26 23.96 -26.72
CA SER A 344 3.90 22.84 -26.03
C SER A 344 2.82 21.91 -25.50
N THR A 345 2.99 20.60 -25.70
CA THR A 345 2.09 19.58 -25.15
C THR A 345 2.27 19.34 -23.65
N PHE A 346 3.28 19.98 -23.05
CA PHE A 346 3.52 20.03 -21.61
C PHE A 346 3.01 21.35 -21.05
N ALA A 347 2.04 21.27 -20.15
CA ALA A 347 1.33 22.41 -19.61
C ALA A 347 1.16 22.30 -18.09
N ALA A 348 1.14 23.43 -17.39
CA ALA A 348 0.92 23.44 -15.95
C ALA A 348 0.10 24.64 -15.49
N CYS A 349 -0.82 24.38 -14.57
CA CYS A 349 -1.61 25.38 -13.90
C CYS A 349 -1.50 25.19 -12.38
N ILE A 350 -0.86 26.15 -11.69
CA ILE A 350 -0.56 26.08 -10.26
C ILE A 350 -1.28 27.22 -9.56
N LEU A 351 -2.15 26.87 -8.61
CA LEU A 351 -2.97 27.80 -7.84
C LEU A 351 -2.58 27.71 -6.37
N GLN A 352 -2.19 28.85 -5.79
CA GLN A 352 -1.88 28.97 -4.37
C GLN A 352 -2.97 29.77 -3.66
N PHE A 353 -3.28 29.37 -2.42
CA PHE A 353 -4.40 29.89 -1.66
C PHE A 353 -3.98 30.41 -0.29
N ALA A 354 -4.69 31.41 0.19
CA ALA A 354 -4.54 31.90 1.55
C ALA A 354 -5.23 30.94 2.56
N PRO A 355 -4.72 30.80 3.79
CA PRO A 355 -5.36 30.00 4.84
C PRO A 355 -6.83 30.42 5.10
N GLY A 356 -7.69 29.47 5.49
CA GLY A 356 -9.09 29.72 5.84
C GLY A 356 -10.07 29.72 4.65
N ARG A 357 -9.65 29.19 3.48
CA ARG A 357 -10.51 29.08 2.29
C ARG A 357 -11.62 28.03 2.49
N PRO A 358 -12.88 28.30 2.13
CA PRO A 358 -13.94 27.29 2.16
C PRO A 358 -13.73 26.23 1.07
N ALA A 359 -14.34 25.05 1.25
CA ALA A 359 -14.39 24.04 0.21
C ALA A 359 -15.11 24.56 -1.04
N THR A 360 -14.64 24.17 -2.22
CA THR A 360 -15.15 24.60 -3.52
C THR A 360 -14.88 23.51 -4.56
N THR A 361 -15.33 23.72 -5.80
CA THR A 361 -15.07 22.79 -6.91
C THR A 361 -14.40 23.56 -8.04
N TYR A 362 -13.40 22.98 -8.69
CA TYR A 362 -12.76 23.51 -9.88
C TYR A 362 -13.21 22.70 -11.10
N SER A 363 -13.54 23.38 -12.19
CA SER A 363 -13.72 22.77 -13.51
C SER A 363 -12.44 22.88 -14.32
N VAL A 364 -12.08 21.79 -14.97
CA VAL A 364 -10.89 21.68 -15.81
C VAL A 364 -11.31 21.29 -17.22
N LEU A 365 -10.65 21.88 -18.20
CA LEU A 365 -10.84 21.61 -19.62
C LEU A 365 -9.47 21.36 -20.26
N VAL A 366 -9.31 20.17 -20.82
CA VAL A 366 -8.21 19.86 -21.74
C VAL A 366 -8.78 20.00 -23.14
N ALA A 367 -8.29 20.96 -23.93
CA ALA A 367 -8.85 21.31 -25.22
C ALA A 367 -7.83 21.15 -26.34
N ARG A 368 -8.25 20.55 -27.44
CA ARG A 368 -7.43 20.36 -28.62
C ARG A 368 -7.42 21.62 -29.48
N THR A 369 -6.23 22.16 -29.71
CA THR A 369 -5.98 23.23 -30.68
C THR A 369 -5.59 22.68 -32.06
N ALA A 370 -4.69 21.70 -32.10
CA ALA A 370 -4.21 21.06 -33.34
C ALA A 370 -3.92 19.55 -33.15
N GLY A 371 -3.59 18.84 -34.24
CA GLY A 371 -3.23 17.41 -34.25
C GLY A 371 -4.27 16.46 -33.65
N ALA A 372 -3.85 15.33 -33.11
CA ALA A 372 -4.66 14.39 -32.33
C ALA A 372 -3.71 13.48 -31.57
N GLY A 373 -4.07 13.09 -30.34
CA GLY A 373 -3.20 12.23 -29.55
C GLY A 373 -3.70 11.99 -28.13
N PRO A 374 -3.08 11.03 -27.42
CA PRO A 374 -3.32 10.81 -26.01
C PRO A 374 -2.78 11.93 -25.12
N TYR A 375 -3.32 12.06 -23.92
CA TYR A 375 -2.81 12.94 -22.87
C TYR A 375 -2.89 12.29 -21.48
N GLN A 376 -2.05 12.77 -20.57
CA GLN A 376 -2.05 12.45 -19.14
C GLN A 376 -2.16 13.76 -18.36
N LEU A 377 -3.11 13.82 -17.43
CA LEU A 377 -3.26 14.93 -16.50
C LEU A 377 -3.12 14.42 -15.07
N THR A 378 -2.32 15.14 -14.29
CA THR A 378 -2.15 14.91 -12.85
C THR A 378 -2.64 16.13 -12.08
N THR A 379 -3.49 15.87 -11.09
CA THR A 379 -3.99 16.86 -10.16
C THR A 379 -3.46 16.59 -8.77
N SER A 380 -2.93 17.60 -8.10
CA SER A 380 -2.40 17.47 -6.74
C SER A 380 -2.92 18.59 -5.85
N VAL A 381 -3.43 18.23 -4.67
CA VAL A 381 -4.01 19.16 -3.69
C VAL A 381 -3.22 19.05 -2.37
N TRP A 382 -2.82 20.19 -1.81
CA TRP A 382 -2.28 20.33 -0.45
C TRP A 382 -3.24 21.11 0.43
N THR A 383 -3.37 20.71 1.69
CA THR A 383 -4.23 21.37 2.69
C THR A 383 -3.42 21.79 3.92
N ASP A 384 -3.64 23.02 4.38
CA ASP A 384 -3.28 23.43 5.74
C ASP A 384 -4.41 23.00 6.68
N ASP A 385 -4.41 21.76 7.14
CA ASP A 385 -5.17 21.44 8.36
C ASP A 385 -4.38 20.52 9.29
N VAL A 386 -4.18 21.07 10.50
CA VAL A 386 -3.47 20.54 11.66
C VAL A 386 -1.95 20.53 11.44
N ALA A 387 -1.21 20.98 12.47
CA ALA A 387 0.17 20.55 12.63
C ALA A 387 0.27 19.06 12.28
N PRO A 388 1.39 18.57 11.71
CA PRO A 388 1.56 17.12 11.56
C PRO A 388 1.08 16.48 12.87
N PRO A 389 0.23 15.43 12.84
CA PRO A 389 -0.38 14.86 14.04
C PRO A 389 0.70 14.85 15.09
N ALA A 390 0.45 15.59 16.19
CA ALA A 390 1.49 16.01 17.12
C ALA A 390 2.41 14.80 17.33
N PRO A 391 3.70 14.89 16.94
CA PRO A 391 4.47 13.71 16.60
C PRO A 391 4.30 12.71 17.74
N THR A 392 3.79 11.52 17.45
CA THR A 392 3.78 10.47 18.45
C THR A 392 5.23 10.30 18.87
N ILE A 393 5.53 10.39 20.18
CA ILE A 393 6.89 10.15 20.65
C ILE A 393 7.22 8.68 20.33
N ALA A 394 7.83 8.47 19.18
CA ALA A 394 8.51 7.24 18.84
C ALA A 394 9.90 7.35 19.46
N ALA A 395 10.14 6.58 20.52
CA ALA A 395 11.44 6.48 21.11
C ALA A 395 11.77 5.03 21.43
N GLU A 396 12.95 4.59 20.99
CA GLU A 396 13.44 3.26 21.27
C GLU A 396 14.88 3.33 21.78
N GLY A 397 15.22 2.36 22.63
CA GLY A 397 16.57 2.14 23.13
C GLY A 397 17.22 1.00 22.37
N ALA A 398 18.32 1.25 21.67
CA ALA A 398 19.09 0.19 21.01
C ALA A 398 20.39 -0.10 21.77
N GLN A 399 20.78 -1.37 21.85
CA GLN A 399 22.09 -1.79 22.35
C GLN A 399 22.84 -2.48 21.22
N VAL A 400 24.03 -1.96 20.90
CA VAL A 400 24.85 -2.47 19.80
C VAL A 400 26.26 -2.73 20.30
N VAL A 401 26.85 -3.86 19.96
CA VAL A 401 28.28 -4.09 20.18
C VAL A 401 29.01 -3.70 18.90
N SER A 402 29.90 -2.72 18.99
CA SER A 402 30.65 -2.20 17.84
C SER A 402 31.52 -3.28 17.21
N THR A 403 31.73 -3.18 15.89
CA THR A 403 32.60 -4.09 15.13
C THR A 403 33.75 -3.31 14.50
N ASN A 404 34.53 -3.96 13.62
CA ASN A 404 35.59 -3.30 12.84
C ASN A 404 35.06 -2.60 11.58
N ALA A 405 33.75 -2.33 11.52
CA ALA A 405 33.06 -1.65 10.44
C ALA A 405 31.84 -0.90 10.99
N TRP A 406 31.18 -0.13 10.13
CA TRP A 406 29.85 0.41 10.40
C TRP A 406 28.86 -0.73 10.58
N ALA A 407 28.07 -0.67 11.65
CA ALA A 407 27.00 -1.61 11.93
C ALA A 407 25.65 -0.95 11.63
N LEU A 408 24.83 -1.60 10.81
CA LEU A 408 23.45 -1.18 10.59
C LEU A 408 22.62 -1.52 11.83
N VAL A 409 21.86 -0.55 12.31
CA VAL A 409 20.90 -0.69 13.39
C VAL A 409 19.51 -0.56 12.78
N SER A 410 18.75 -1.64 12.81
CA SER A 410 17.35 -1.64 12.42
C SER A 410 16.48 -1.18 13.59
N LEU A 411 15.48 -0.39 13.27
CA LEU A 411 14.56 0.25 14.20
C LEU A 411 13.19 -0.42 14.11
N SER A 412 12.52 -0.52 15.24
CA SER A 412 11.14 -1.04 15.31
C SER A 412 10.11 -0.05 14.77
N HIS A 413 10.49 1.22 14.67
CA HIS A 413 9.67 2.30 14.14
C HIS A 413 10.36 2.93 12.92
N SER A 414 9.57 3.42 11.97
CA SER A 414 10.06 4.28 10.89
C SER A 414 9.98 5.74 11.31
N TYR A 415 11.10 6.44 11.21
CA TYR A 415 11.27 7.85 11.54
C TYR A 415 11.32 8.69 10.26
N THR A 416 10.72 9.88 10.28
CA THR A 416 10.82 10.82 9.16
C THR A 416 12.14 11.56 9.23
N THR A 417 12.49 12.05 10.42
CA THR A 417 13.71 12.80 10.73
C THR A 417 14.26 12.35 12.09
N PRO A 418 14.95 11.20 12.18
CA PRO A 418 15.44 10.68 13.45
C PRO A 418 16.55 11.54 14.05
N VAL A 419 16.48 11.77 15.37
CA VAL A 419 17.56 12.26 16.23
C VAL A 419 18.09 11.08 17.05
N VAL A 420 19.30 10.66 16.75
CA VAL A 420 19.97 9.48 17.34
C VAL A 420 21.07 9.95 18.26
N VAL A 421 21.01 9.56 19.53
CA VAL A 421 22.06 9.84 20.52
C VAL A 421 22.64 8.52 20.99
N CYS A 422 23.96 8.31 20.89
CA CYS A 422 24.60 7.09 21.33
C CYS A 422 25.69 7.35 22.36
N SER A 423 25.88 6.44 23.30
CA SER A 423 26.93 6.51 24.32
C SER A 423 27.64 5.17 24.47
N ALA A 424 28.96 5.24 24.63
CA ALA A 424 29.81 4.08 24.77
C ALA A 424 29.91 3.62 26.23
N ALA A 425 30.05 2.31 26.42
CA ALA A 425 30.33 1.66 27.67
C ALA A 425 31.59 0.80 27.57
N TYR A 426 32.53 0.99 28.48
CA TYR A 426 33.79 0.25 28.51
C TYR A 426 33.80 -0.78 29.64
N PRO A 427 34.10 -2.06 29.35
CA PRO A 427 34.12 -3.10 30.38
C PRO A 427 35.31 -2.96 31.36
N SER A 428 36.39 -2.31 30.92
CA SER A 428 37.63 -2.06 31.66
C SER A 428 38.37 -0.87 31.04
N SER A 429 39.66 -0.66 31.38
CA SER A 429 40.53 0.18 30.55
C SER A 429 40.46 -0.31 29.09
N PHE A 430 40.03 0.57 28.19
CA PHE A 430 39.75 0.31 26.79
C PHE A 430 40.32 1.46 25.94
N VAL A 431 40.60 1.25 24.65
CA VAL A 431 41.09 2.32 23.77
C VAL A 431 40.05 3.45 23.69
N ALA A 432 40.49 4.71 23.82
CA ALA A 432 39.60 5.85 23.75
C ALA A 432 38.77 5.81 22.46
N SER A 433 37.45 5.75 22.57
CA SER A 433 36.55 5.48 21.47
C SER A 433 35.29 6.32 21.56
N VAL A 434 34.87 6.87 20.42
CA VAL A 434 33.70 7.74 20.32
C VAL A 434 32.66 7.08 19.42
N PRO A 435 31.38 7.01 19.84
CA PRO A 435 30.31 6.60 18.96
C PRO A 435 30.10 7.63 17.84
N ARG A 436 30.05 7.15 16.60
CA ARG A 436 29.68 7.92 15.41
C ARG A 436 28.44 7.32 14.79
N VAL A 437 27.58 8.19 14.28
CA VAL A 437 26.32 7.84 13.61
C VAL A 437 26.36 8.43 12.20
N ARG A 438 25.78 7.71 11.23
CA ARG A 438 25.51 8.22 9.88
C ARG A 438 24.27 7.54 9.28
N ASN A 439 23.79 8.06 8.16
CA ASN A 439 22.70 7.46 7.38
C ASN A 439 21.45 7.15 8.23
N ALA A 440 21.13 8.06 9.18
CA ALA A 440 19.92 7.93 10.01
C ALA A 440 18.70 8.41 9.22
N ALA A 441 17.87 7.49 8.76
CA ALA A 441 16.66 7.77 7.98
C ALA A 441 15.69 6.57 8.03
N GLY A 442 14.39 6.83 7.95
CA GLY A 442 13.39 5.77 7.96
C GLY A 442 13.50 4.91 9.22
N SER A 443 13.58 3.60 9.04
CA SER A 443 13.71 2.62 10.12
C SER A 443 15.14 2.12 10.36
N SER A 444 16.17 2.91 10.06
CA SER A 444 17.55 2.50 10.34
C SER A 444 18.55 3.65 10.52
N PHE A 445 19.69 3.33 11.13
CA PHE A 445 20.91 4.15 11.09
C PHE A 445 22.15 3.26 11.14
N GLU A 446 23.30 3.79 10.72
CA GLU A 446 24.59 3.11 10.91
C GLU A 446 25.34 3.69 12.10
N VAL A 447 25.95 2.83 12.91
CA VAL A 447 26.76 3.22 14.07
C VAL A 447 28.11 2.52 14.08
N ALA A 448 29.13 3.22 14.55
CA ALA A 448 30.45 2.67 14.79
C ALA A 448 31.12 3.32 16.00
N ALA A 449 32.08 2.63 16.62
CA ALA A 449 33.00 3.24 17.58
C ALA A 449 34.32 3.56 16.87
N ILE A 450 34.75 4.82 16.88
CA ILE A 450 35.97 5.29 16.22
C ILE A 450 37.02 5.60 17.28
N LYS A 451 38.26 5.15 17.06
CA LYS A 451 39.39 5.43 17.95
C LYS A 451 39.72 6.92 17.98
N ALA A 452 39.83 7.45 19.19
CA ALA A 452 40.29 8.79 19.50
C ALA A 452 41.76 8.79 19.96
N ASP A 453 42.62 8.02 19.27
CA ASP A 453 44.07 7.90 19.53
C ASP A 453 44.93 8.45 18.37
N GLY A 454 44.28 9.13 17.42
CA GLY A 454 44.91 9.68 16.22
C GLY A 454 44.99 8.71 15.03
N THR A 455 44.70 7.41 15.22
CA THR A 455 44.69 6.42 14.13
C THR A 455 43.41 6.46 13.28
N ASN A 456 42.30 6.95 13.85
CA ASN A 456 40.97 7.03 13.23
C ASN A 456 40.39 5.68 12.75
N GLY A 457 40.88 4.55 13.28
CA GLY A 457 40.35 3.22 12.98
C GLY A 457 39.10 2.87 13.80
N PHE A 458 38.39 1.80 13.41
CA PHE A 458 37.26 1.27 14.17
C PHE A 458 37.71 0.57 15.46
N SER A 459 36.88 0.66 16.51
CA SER A 459 37.03 -0.09 17.76
C SER A 459 35.93 -1.14 17.87
N ALA A 460 36.28 -2.43 17.82
CA ALA A 460 35.33 -3.51 18.04
C ALA A 460 35.16 -3.87 19.53
N GLY A 461 33.99 -4.36 19.91
CA GLY A 461 33.70 -4.84 21.27
C GLY A 461 33.28 -3.75 22.27
N VAL A 462 33.00 -2.54 21.81
CA VAL A 462 32.44 -1.45 22.64
C VAL A 462 30.93 -1.61 22.67
N SER A 463 30.33 -1.62 23.85
CA SER A 463 28.87 -1.59 23.98
C SER A 463 28.38 -0.15 23.77
N LEU A 464 27.42 0.04 22.88
CA LEU A 464 26.83 1.33 22.54
C LEU A 464 25.34 1.30 22.91
N SER A 465 24.94 2.21 23.81
CA SER A 465 23.54 2.48 24.12
C SER A 465 23.07 3.65 23.30
N CYS A 466 22.00 3.49 22.52
CA CYS A 466 21.44 4.56 21.69
C CYS A 466 19.99 4.87 22.08
N LEU A 467 19.63 6.15 22.04
CA LEU A 467 18.28 6.68 22.13
C LEU A 467 17.94 7.30 20.78
N VAL A 468 16.85 6.87 20.17
CA VAL A 468 16.32 7.45 18.93
C VAL A 468 15.04 8.20 19.25
N VAL A 469 14.88 9.44 18.77
CA VAL A 469 13.67 10.24 18.93
C VAL A 469 13.38 10.95 17.61
N GLU A 470 12.13 10.99 17.17
CA GLU A 470 11.74 11.80 16.02
C GLU A 470 12.03 13.30 16.29
N ALA A 471 12.48 14.06 15.29
CA ALA A 471 12.70 15.49 15.46
C ALA A 471 11.36 16.21 15.68
N GLY A 472 11.30 17.10 16.68
CA GLY A 472 10.06 17.78 17.02
C GLY A 472 10.06 18.43 18.40
N VAL A 473 8.94 19.10 18.71
CA VAL A 473 8.67 19.71 20.02
C VAL A 473 7.47 18.99 20.63
N TYR A 474 7.66 18.43 21.81
CA TYR A 474 6.70 17.59 22.51
C TYR A 474 6.37 18.19 23.86
N THR A 475 5.08 18.41 24.10
CA THR A 475 4.58 18.94 25.38
C THR A 475 4.10 17.82 26.30
N LEU A 476 4.26 18.03 27.61
CA LEU A 476 3.79 17.07 28.63
C LEU A 476 2.28 16.80 28.53
N ALA A 477 1.49 17.82 28.20
CA ALA A 477 0.03 17.73 28.16
C ALA A 477 -0.48 16.86 27.02
N GLU A 478 0.19 16.90 25.87
CA GLU A 478 -0.23 16.19 24.66
C GLU A 478 0.50 14.85 24.49
N HIS A 479 1.74 14.74 24.94
CA HIS A 479 2.62 13.61 24.61
C HIS A 479 3.15 12.83 25.82
N GLY A 480 2.84 13.25 27.05
CA GLY A 480 3.31 12.58 28.27
C GLY A 480 4.77 12.88 28.65
N ALA A 481 5.51 13.63 27.83
CA ALA A 481 6.84 14.12 28.14
C ALA A 481 7.06 15.54 27.60
N LYS A 482 7.87 16.33 28.30
CA LYS A 482 8.30 17.67 27.85
C LYS A 482 9.68 17.55 27.20
N LEU A 483 9.72 17.51 25.87
CA LEU A 483 10.89 17.14 25.09
C LEU A 483 11.03 18.01 23.82
N GLU A 484 12.26 18.33 23.42
CA GLU A 484 12.59 18.86 22.10
C GLU A 484 13.71 18.02 21.48
N ALA A 485 13.55 17.56 20.25
CA ALA A 485 14.57 16.86 19.47
C ALA A 485 14.90 17.68 18.21
N VAL A 486 16.17 18.06 18.05
CA VAL A 486 16.59 19.07 17.07
C VAL A 486 17.82 18.61 16.29
N LEU A 487 17.80 18.82 14.97
CA LEU A 487 18.96 18.69 14.08
C LEU A 487 19.39 20.05 13.55
N TYR A 488 20.69 20.24 13.37
CA TYR A 488 21.24 21.36 12.61
C TYR A 488 22.61 21.02 12.04
N SER A 489 23.03 21.71 10.98
CA SER A 489 24.39 21.59 10.45
C SER A 489 25.36 22.51 11.20
N SER A 490 26.45 21.96 11.71
CA SER A 490 27.49 22.66 12.45
C SER A 490 28.82 22.64 11.70
N SER A 491 29.31 23.82 11.35
CA SER A 491 30.69 24.02 10.87
C SER A 491 31.66 24.39 11.98
N LEU A 492 31.17 24.74 13.18
CA LEU A 492 32.01 25.06 14.32
C LEU A 492 32.58 23.79 14.94
N THR A 493 33.89 23.78 15.19
CA THR A 493 34.56 22.70 15.91
C THR A 493 35.38 23.29 17.05
N ASP A 494 35.02 22.94 18.28
CA ASP A 494 35.75 23.28 19.49
C ASP A 494 36.93 22.30 19.71
N LYS A 495 37.92 22.71 20.50
CA LYS A 495 39.15 21.94 20.77
C LYS A 495 39.79 22.40 22.07
N LYS A 496 40.90 21.78 22.48
CA LYS A 496 41.66 22.18 23.66
C LYS A 496 41.85 23.70 23.75
N GLY A 497 41.37 24.28 24.85
CA GLY A 497 41.38 25.72 25.11
C GLY A 497 40.34 26.57 24.35
N SER A 498 39.46 25.97 23.54
CA SER A 498 38.36 26.63 22.82
C SER A 498 37.03 25.95 23.12
N TRP A 499 36.20 26.61 23.92
CA TRP A 499 34.91 26.10 24.38
C TRP A 499 33.81 27.12 24.06
N SER A 500 33.54 27.36 22.79
CA SER A 500 32.60 28.39 22.35
C SER A 500 31.16 27.87 22.28
N GLY A 501 30.92 26.77 21.56
CA GLY A 501 29.58 26.27 21.25
C GLY A 501 28.70 27.29 20.50
N GLU A 502 27.75 26.78 19.74
CA GLU A 502 26.80 27.61 18.99
C GLU A 502 25.53 27.88 19.82
N PRO A 503 25.05 29.14 19.88
CA PRO A 503 23.85 29.48 20.64
C PRO A 503 22.60 28.81 20.06
N ARG A 504 21.76 28.27 20.95
CA ARG A 504 20.45 27.69 20.63
C ARG A 504 19.37 28.28 21.51
N THR A 505 18.14 28.21 21.03
CA THR A 505 16.94 28.64 21.74
C THR A 505 16.06 27.42 21.99
N TYR A 506 15.49 27.33 23.19
CA TYR A 506 14.43 26.36 23.44
C TYR A 506 13.15 26.80 22.73
N ALA A 507 12.48 25.86 22.06
CA ALA A 507 11.18 26.07 21.46
C ALA A 507 10.05 26.11 22.50
N GLN A 508 10.27 25.53 23.69
CA GLN A 508 9.37 25.57 24.85
C GLN A 508 10.12 25.86 26.16
N PRO A 509 9.46 26.38 27.21
CA PRO A 509 10.13 26.71 28.46
C PRO A 509 10.53 25.44 29.23
N TYR A 510 11.68 25.41 29.91
CA TYR A 510 12.07 24.34 30.85
C TYR A 510 12.32 24.90 32.25
N SER A 511 12.14 24.08 33.28
CA SER A 511 12.51 24.45 34.67
C SER A 511 13.90 23.91 35.03
N ALA A 512 14.22 22.71 34.58
CA ALA A 512 15.50 22.04 34.72
C ALA A 512 15.82 21.26 33.41
N PRO A 513 16.38 21.93 32.38
CA PRO A 513 16.66 21.28 31.10
C PRO A 513 17.83 20.29 31.22
N VAL A 514 17.63 19.09 30.68
CA VAL A 514 18.64 18.04 30.50
C VAL A 514 18.93 17.94 29.01
N VAL A 515 20.19 18.05 28.61
CA VAL A 515 20.59 18.08 27.20
C VAL A 515 21.55 16.93 26.90
N VAL A 516 21.16 16.06 25.99
CA VAL A 516 22.02 14.99 25.43
C VAL A 516 22.06 15.10 23.92
N GLY A 517 23.15 14.72 23.28
CA GLY A 517 23.28 14.89 21.83
C GLY A 517 24.43 14.12 21.20
N GLN A 518 24.53 14.23 19.88
CA GLN A 518 25.38 13.39 19.05
C GLN A 518 25.79 14.15 17.77
N VAL A 519 26.99 13.84 17.27
CA VAL A 519 27.37 14.15 15.90
C VAL A 519 26.82 13.04 15.01
N MET A 520 25.82 13.37 14.20
CA MET A 520 24.90 12.44 13.52
C MET A 520 25.21 12.21 12.04
N SER A 521 26.32 12.77 11.56
CA SER A 521 26.88 12.46 10.24
C SER A 521 28.35 12.05 10.35
N ALA A 522 28.87 11.51 9.25
CA ALA A 522 30.25 11.09 9.08
C ALA A 522 30.89 11.77 7.87
N ASN A 523 30.69 13.08 7.74
CA ASN A 523 31.25 13.88 6.65
C ASN A 523 32.77 14.04 6.82
N ASP A 524 33.25 14.08 8.07
CA ASP A 524 34.65 13.98 8.43
C ASP A 524 34.98 12.55 8.92
N PRO A 525 36.01 11.90 8.36
CA PRO A 525 36.40 10.55 8.78
C PRO A 525 37.01 10.50 10.19
N LYS A 526 37.47 11.63 10.75
CA LYS A 526 38.03 11.69 12.11
C LYS A 526 36.94 11.94 13.14
N PHE A 527 37.16 11.47 14.37
CA PHE A 527 36.19 11.65 15.46
C PHE A 527 35.92 13.13 15.77
N SER A 528 34.71 13.39 16.25
CA SER A 528 34.28 14.60 16.94
C SER A 528 33.14 14.23 17.87
N VAL A 529 33.03 14.89 19.02
CA VAL A 529 32.08 14.53 20.06
C VAL A 529 31.16 15.69 20.37
N PHE A 530 29.89 15.39 20.61
CA PHE A 530 28.90 16.39 21.04
C PHE A 530 29.19 16.91 22.45
N TRP A 531 28.93 18.19 22.68
CA TRP A 531 28.87 18.77 24.02
C TRP A 531 27.85 19.91 24.10
N ALA A 532 27.40 20.23 25.32
CA ALA A 532 26.49 21.33 25.58
C ALA A 532 26.93 22.16 26.79
N ARG A 533 26.61 23.45 26.80
CA ARG A 533 26.88 24.37 27.93
C ARG A 533 25.83 25.46 28.07
N GLY A 534 25.85 26.15 29.20
CA GLY A 534 25.11 27.38 29.46
C GLY A 534 25.90 28.63 29.09
N ALA A 535 25.81 29.66 29.94
CA ALA A 535 26.41 30.98 29.69
C ALA A 535 27.95 31.00 29.71
N ALA A 536 28.59 30.01 30.33
CA ALA A 536 30.04 29.88 30.41
C ALA A 536 30.49 28.45 30.12
N ALA A 537 31.76 28.25 29.73
CA ALA A 537 32.30 26.97 29.27
C ALA A 537 32.06 25.83 30.26
N ASN A 538 32.28 26.09 31.55
CA ASN A 538 32.19 25.13 32.64
C ASN A 538 30.84 25.15 33.37
N VAL A 539 29.81 25.76 32.79
CA VAL A 539 28.47 25.86 33.36
C VAL A 539 27.51 25.03 32.50
N PRO A 540 26.70 24.13 33.08
CA PRO A 540 25.73 23.32 32.34
C PRO A 540 24.64 24.20 31.70
N PRO A 541 23.89 23.67 30.71
CA PRO A 541 22.69 24.33 30.18
C PRO A 541 21.74 24.81 31.27
N SER A 542 21.16 26.00 31.09
CA SER A 542 20.17 26.58 32.01
C SER A 542 18.88 26.92 31.26
N VAL A 543 17.84 27.32 31.99
CA VAL A 543 16.55 27.75 31.41
C VAL A 543 16.65 28.94 30.45
N SER A 544 17.76 29.68 30.47
CA SER A 544 17.96 30.90 29.68
C SER A 544 19.20 30.89 28.79
N ALA A 545 20.03 29.84 28.86
CA ALA A 545 21.24 29.72 28.07
C ALA A 545 21.46 28.27 27.64
N LEU A 546 21.43 28.05 26.32
CA LEU A 546 21.85 26.82 25.67
C LEU A 546 22.85 27.14 24.58
N ARG A 547 24.00 26.46 24.63
CA ARG A 547 24.93 26.35 23.51
C ARG A 547 25.26 24.89 23.30
N THR A 548 25.22 24.45 22.05
CA THR A 548 25.59 23.08 21.67
C THR A 548 26.67 23.12 20.58
N GLY A 549 27.41 22.03 20.43
CA GLY A 549 28.41 21.95 19.37
C GLY A 549 29.16 20.62 19.41
N LYS A 550 30.24 20.56 18.65
CA LYS A 550 31.14 19.41 18.61
C LYS A 550 32.57 19.83 18.96
N HIS A 551 33.31 18.96 19.64
CA HIS A 551 34.73 19.15 19.93
C HIS A 551 35.57 17.94 19.55
N VAL A 552 36.88 18.16 19.44
CA VAL A 552 37.86 17.14 19.05
C VAL A 552 38.96 16.93 20.08
N GLY A 553 38.77 17.49 21.28
CA GLY A 553 39.74 17.41 22.38
C GLY A 553 41.07 18.04 21.97
N GLU A 554 42.16 17.30 22.10
CA GLU A 554 43.51 17.78 21.78
C GLU A 554 43.87 17.74 20.29
N ASP A 555 43.03 17.15 19.43
CA ASP A 555 43.26 17.20 17.99
C ASP A 555 43.15 18.65 17.46
N SER A 556 44.17 19.09 16.76
CA SER A 556 44.30 20.49 16.32
C SER A 556 43.54 20.84 15.03
N ASN A 557 42.97 19.85 14.34
CA ASN A 557 42.39 19.99 13.00
C ASN A 557 40.94 20.50 12.99
N VAL A 558 40.64 21.42 12.06
CA VAL A 558 39.26 21.81 11.71
C VAL A 558 38.54 20.60 11.09
N ARG A 559 37.26 20.39 11.42
CA ARG A 559 36.44 19.31 10.85
C ARG A 559 35.53 19.83 9.74
N ALA A 560 35.15 18.94 8.83
CA ALA A 560 34.06 19.20 7.90
C ALA A 560 32.77 19.59 8.65
N ALA A 561 31.84 20.26 7.98
CA ALA A 561 30.51 20.51 8.55
C ALA A 561 29.81 19.16 8.82
N GLU A 562 29.20 19.01 9.99
CA GLU A 562 28.50 17.79 10.38
C GLU A 562 27.10 18.15 10.88
N THR A 563 26.13 17.27 10.63
CA THR A 563 24.82 17.30 11.28
C THR A 563 25.00 16.97 12.76
N VAL A 564 24.52 17.88 13.62
CA VAL A 564 24.47 17.72 15.06
C VAL A 564 23.02 17.54 15.47
N GLY A 565 22.74 16.47 16.20
CA GLY A 565 21.43 16.22 16.82
C GLY A 565 21.49 16.34 18.33
N TYR A 566 20.48 16.93 18.94
CA TYR A 566 20.34 16.96 20.39
C TYR A 566 18.89 16.84 20.84
N VAL A 567 18.73 16.28 22.05
CA VAL A 567 17.46 16.13 22.74
C VAL A 567 17.51 16.92 24.04
N VAL A 568 16.49 17.75 24.28
CA VAL A 568 16.25 18.48 25.52
C VAL A 568 15.06 17.87 26.24
N LEU A 569 15.24 17.41 27.48
CA LEU A 569 14.15 16.94 28.34
C LEU A 569 14.03 17.79 29.60
N GLU A 570 12.83 17.87 30.15
CA GLU A 570 12.67 18.28 31.55
C GLU A 570 13.23 17.18 32.47
N ALA A 571 14.04 17.55 33.47
CA ALA A 571 14.55 16.60 34.45
C ALA A 571 13.40 15.91 35.20
N GLY A 572 13.48 14.58 35.33
CA GLY A 572 12.42 13.77 35.92
C GLY A 572 12.33 12.39 35.31
N SER A 573 11.25 11.69 35.61
CA SER A 573 10.94 10.36 35.07
C SER A 573 9.63 10.38 34.30
N GLY A 574 9.52 9.57 33.26
CA GLY A 574 8.31 9.45 32.46
C GLY A 574 8.40 8.32 31.45
N THR A 575 7.57 8.39 30.42
CA THR A 575 7.57 7.46 29.29
C THR A 575 7.70 8.22 27.98
N LEU A 576 8.53 7.73 27.08
CA LEU A 576 8.61 8.15 25.69
C LEU A 576 8.03 7.00 24.85
N GLY A 577 6.76 7.07 24.49
CA GLY A 577 6.03 5.90 23.97
C GLY A 577 5.96 4.80 25.05
N SER A 578 6.46 3.60 24.75
CA SER A 578 6.57 2.48 25.70
C SER A 578 7.88 2.50 26.53
N LEU A 579 8.84 3.35 26.17
CA LEU A 579 10.15 3.44 26.81
C LEU A 579 10.08 4.26 28.11
N SER A 580 10.17 3.60 29.27
CA SER A 580 10.28 4.32 30.55
C SER A 580 11.68 4.93 30.70
N TYR A 581 11.75 6.19 31.11
CA TYR A 581 13.01 6.92 31.23
C TYR A 581 13.15 7.69 32.55
N VAL A 582 14.39 8.00 32.91
CA VAL A 582 14.79 9.00 33.92
C VAL A 582 15.84 9.90 33.30
N ALA A 583 15.56 11.20 33.21
CA ALA A 583 16.46 12.23 32.72
C ALA A 583 16.95 13.11 33.86
N GLY A 584 18.24 13.43 33.89
CA GLY A 584 18.80 14.27 34.94
C GLY A 584 20.17 14.88 34.60
N LEU A 585 20.52 15.91 35.37
CA LEU A 585 21.86 16.47 35.44
C LEU A 585 22.49 16.05 36.76
N GLY A 586 23.57 15.28 36.71
CA GLY A 586 24.22 14.79 37.92
C GLY A 586 25.16 15.81 38.59
N PRO A 587 25.62 15.50 39.82
CA PRO A 587 26.58 16.34 40.54
C PRO A 587 27.96 16.30 39.87
N LYS A 588 28.72 17.39 40.03
CA LYS A 588 30.09 17.52 39.53
C LYS A 588 31.04 16.58 40.27
N SER A 589 31.13 15.34 39.80
CA SER A 589 31.74 14.23 40.54
C SER A 589 32.30 13.10 39.67
N VAL A 590 32.14 13.18 38.35
CA VAL A 590 32.66 12.16 37.42
C VAL A 590 34.04 12.60 36.94
N GLY A 591 35.09 11.82 37.26
CA GLY A 591 36.46 12.07 36.83
C GLY A 591 36.89 11.19 35.65
N GLY A 592 38.16 11.33 35.25
CA GLY A 592 38.75 10.59 34.13
C GLY A 592 38.85 9.08 34.34
N VAL A 593 38.91 8.31 33.26
CA VAL A 593 39.19 6.87 33.29
C VAL A 593 40.55 6.53 33.93
N GLY A 594 41.50 7.48 33.90
CA GLY A 594 42.80 7.37 34.61
C GLY A 594 42.73 7.65 36.12
N SER A 595 41.59 8.12 36.65
CA SER A 595 41.46 8.65 38.02
C SER A 595 40.68 7.75 39.00
N ALA A 596 40.74 6.43 38.80
CA ALA A 596 40.04 5.39 39.58
C ALA A 596 38.49 5.37 39.46
N PRO A 597 37.93 5.22 38.24
CA PRO A 597 36.50 4.95 38.01
C PRO A 597 36.05 3.58 38.59
N PRO A 598 34.72 3.30 38.74
CA PRO A 598 33.58 4.10 38.27
C PRO A 598 33.05 5.13 39.28
N TYR A 599 32.54 6.24 38.76
CA TYR A 599 31.85 7.29 39.51
C TYR A 599 30.33 7.12 39.35
N GLY A 600 29.59 7.12 40.46
CA GLY A 600 28.19 6.73 40.44
C GLY A 600 27.18 7.85 40.51
N TYR A 601 26.18 7.80 39.64
CA TYR A 601 24.93 8.55 39.81
C TYR A 601 23.83 7.62 40.28
N ALA A 602 23.19 7.95 41.41
CA ALA A 602 22.03 7.22 41.89
C ALA A 602 20.81 7.54 41.02
N ILE A 603 20.09 6.50 40.61
CA ILE A 603 18.88 6.58 39.78
C ILE A 603 17.71 5.97 40.56
N SER A 604 16.54 6.61 40.46
CA SER A 604 15.27 6.10 41.00
C SER A 604 14.17 6.33 39.98
N GLY A 605 13.25 5.38 39.85
CA GLY A 605 12.08 5.51 38.95
C GLY A 605 12.00 4.47 37.83
N LEU A 606 12.97 3.55 37.73
CA LEU A 606 12.95 2.41 36.80
C LEU A 606 13.09 1.10 37.58
N ALA A 607 12.44 0.02 37.12
CA ALA A 607 12.62 -1.30 37.76
C ALA A 607 13.95 -1.96 37.31
N SER A 608 14.39 -1.65 36.09
CA SER A 608 15.71 -2.01 35.56
C SER A 608 16.20 -0.91 34.61
N ILE A 609 17.52 -0.72 34.52
CA ILE A 609 18.14 0.16 33.51
C ILE A 609 18.74 -0.73 32.44
N THR A 610 18.21 -0.63 31.23
CA THR A 610 18.65 -1.39 30.04
C THR A 610 19.69 -0.63 29.22
N GLY A 611 19.71 0.71 29.31
CA GLY A 611 20.66 1.58 28.63
C GLY A 611 20.63 3.00 29.19
N ALA A 612 21.66 3.78 28.83
CA ALA A 612 21.72 5.20 29.12
C ALA A 612 22.49 5.95 28.04
N VAL A 613 22.03 7.15 27.69
CA VAL A 613 22.77 8.11 26.86
C VAL A 613 23.26 9.29 27.71
N LEU A 614 24.46 9.77 27.40
CA LEU A 614 25.26 10.65 28.24
C LEU A 614 25.79 11.83 27.41
N SER A 615 25.92 13.01 28.01
CA SER A 615 26.61 14.15 27.38
C SER A 615 27.28 15.05 28.40
N SER A 616 28.41 15.65 28.02
CA SER A 616 29.10 16.66 28.82
C SER A 616 28.23 17.91 28.99
N ALA A 617 27.98 18.31 30.24
CA ALA A 617 27.14 19.45 30.60
C ALA A 617 28.01 20.58 31.15
N GLY A 618 28.64 21.31 30.25
CA GLY A 618 29.80 22.14 30.51
C GLY A 618 31.10 21.35 30.37
N MET A 619 32.20 22.09 30.21
CA MET A 619 33.57 21.60 30.11
C MET A 619 34.42 22.38 31.12
N ALA A 620 34.82 21.73 32.21
CA ALA A 620 35.67 22.33 33.23
C ALA A 620 37.17 22.08 32.99
N GLY A 621 37.53 21.07 32.18
CA GLY A 621 38.88 20.79 31.72
C GLY A 621 39.35 21.66 30.53
N THR A 622 40.65 21.74 30.32
CA THR A 622 41.23 22.38 29.13
C THR A 622 41.31 21.45 27.93
N ASP A 623 41.37 20.14 28.18
CA ASP A 623 41.83 19.15 27.19
C ASP A 623 40.65 18.51 26.47
N GLY A 624 39.51 18.41 27.15
CA GLY A 624 38.22 18.03 26.57
C GLY A 624 37.96 16.55 26.74
N GLY A 625 36.74 16.21 27.14
CA GLY A 625 36.37 14.82 27.36
C GLY A 625 34.90 14.54 27.16
N TRP A 626 34.56 13.25 27.12
CA TRP A 626 33.20 12.77 26.93
C TRP A 626 32.83 11.69 27.95
N PRO A 627 31.58 11.68 28.44
CA PRO A 627 31.14 10.68 29.40
C PRO A 627 30.93 9.32 28.74
N ILE A 628 31.25 8.27 29.49
CA ILE A 628 31.03 6.87 29.14
C ILE A 628 30.44 6.11 30.31
N GLY A 629 29.78 4.99 30.03
CA GLY A 629 29.55 3.95 31.03
C GLY A 629 30.87 3.21 31.32
N PHE A 630 31.13 2.85 32.58
CA PHE A 630 32.39 2.21 32.95
C PHE A 630 32.19 1.00 33.88
N GLY A 631 32.76 -0.14 33.48
CA GLY A 631 32.73 -1.41 34.22
C GLY A 631 31.91 -2.49 33.50
N ILE A 632 31.92 -3.70 34.06
CA ILE A 632 31.26 -4.89 33.49
C ILE A 632 29.73 -4.82 33.47
N ALA A 633 29.14 -3.91 34.25
CA ALA A 633 27.69 -3.67 34.33
C ALA A 633 27.45 -2.20 34.70
N PRO A 634 27.66 -1.26 33.76
CA PRO A 634 27.64 0.17 34.08
C PRO A 634 26.23 0.68 34.41
N ASN A 635 25.20 -0.12 34.13
CA ASN A 635 23.81 0.18 34.39
C ASN A 635 23.26 -0.84 35.39
N SER A 636 22.90 -0.39 36.60
CA SER A 636 22.15 -1.19 37.58
C SER A 636 20.76 -0.60 37.78
N SER A 637 19.83 -1.33 38.41
CA SER A 637 18.47 -0.82 38.65
C SER A 637 18.41 0.49 39.47
N THR A 638 19.48 0.86 40.16
CA THR A 638 19.51 2.04 41.04
C THR A 638 20.71 2.97 40.82
N ARG A 639 21.59 2.70 39.85
CA ARG A 639 22.85 3.44 39.69
C ARG A 639 23.39 3.35 38.26
N LEU A 640 23.91 4.46 37.75
CA LEU A 640 24.81 4.53 36.59
C LEU A 640 26.26 4.66 37.07
N ASP A 641 27.13 3.85 36.50
CA ASP A 641 28.57 3.81 36.77
C ASP A 641 29.31 4.43 35.59
N LEU A 642 29.90 5.60 35.82
CA LEU A 642 30.37 6.51 34.79
C LEU A 642 31.87 6.79 34.89
N ALA A 643 32.45 7.26 33.81
CA ALA A 643 33.75 7.93 33.76
C ALA A 643 33.75 9.01 32.66
N ILE A 644 34.68 9.95 32.73
CA ILE A 644 35.02 10.80 31.58
C ILE A 644 36.19 10.15 30.86
N ASP A 645 36.06 10.03 29.55
CA ASP A 645 37.15 9.66 28.67
C ASP A 645 37.71 10.88 27.95
N GLU A 646 38.98 10.79 27.60
CA GLU A 646 39.74 11.79 26.85
C GLU A 646 40.43 11.10 25.68
N ASP A 647 40.76 11.87 24.65
CA ASP A 647 41.57 11.36 23.56
C ASP A 647 43.00 11.04 24.03
N ALA A 648 43.72 10.22 23.26
CA ALA A 648 45.12 9.89 23.52
C ALA A 648 46.03 10.56 22.48
N ILE A 649 45.63 11.73 22.00
CA ILE A 649 46.36 12.52 21.01
C ILE A 649 47.15 13.60 21.77
N ALA A 650 48.37 13.86 21.34
CA ALA A 650 49.37 14.69 22.04
C ALA A 650 49.97 14.05 23.29
N ASP A 651 49.18 13.46 24.19
CA ASP A 651 49.68 12.60 25.27
C ASP A 651 48.78 11.38 25.55
N ALA A 652 49.23 10.51 26.46
CA ALA A 652 48.54 9.24 26.76
C ALA A 652 47.77 9.27 28.09
N GLU A 653 47.78 10.41 28.79
CA GLU A 653 47.06 10.56 30.05
C GLU A 653 45.56 10.71 29.77
N ARG A 654 44.72 10.09 30.61
CA ARG A 654 43.26 10.15 30.50
C ARG A 654 42.64 10.50 31.85
N ALA A 655 43.34 11.34 32.60
CA ALA A 655 42.96 11.86 33.90
C ALA A 655 42.28 13.22 33.73
N HIS A 656 40.96 13.17 33.65
CA HIS A 656 40.11 14.34 33.59
C HIS A 656 39.73 14.86 34.99
N GLY A 657 39.63 16.18 35.15
CA GLY A 657 38.99 16.81 36.32
C GLY A 657 37.51 16.44 36.46
N LEU A 658 36.91 16.72 37.62
CA LEU A 658 35.51 16.35 37.87
C LEU A 658 34.54 17.13 36.96
N GLU A 659 33.65 16.41 36.28
CA GLU A 659 32.64 16.96 35.37
C GLU A 659 31.21 16.67 35.82
N GLN A 660 30.28 17.43 35.22
CA GLN A 660 28.85 17.18 35.29
C GLN A 660 28.38 16.50 34.01
N VAL A 661 27.60 15.42 34.17
CA VAL A 661 27.07 14.64 33.05
C VAL A 661 25.55 14.77 33.04
N SER A 662 25.01 15.15 31.88
CA SER A 662 23.59 15.00 31.58
C SER A 662 23.34 13.57 31.13
N TYR A 663 22.27 12.95 31.61
CA TYR A 663 21.93 11.58 31.27
C TYR A 663 20.44 11.40 30.98
N VAL A 664 20.13 10.41 30.14
CA VAL A 664 18.81 9.80 30.00
C VAL A 664 18.99 8.29 30.14
N ALA A 665 18.50 7.73 31.23
CA ALA A 665 18.50 6.29 31.51
C ALA A 665 17.14 5.69 31.17
N PHE A 666 17.08 4.47 30.63
CA PHE A 666 15.83 3.83 30.19
C PHE A 666 15.79 2.30 30.43
N GLY A 667 14.61 1.72 30.69
CA GLY A 667 14.41 0.28 30.92
C GLY A 667 13.01 -0.16 31.41
N GLY A 668 12.83 -1.44 31.77
CA GLY A 668 11.50 -2.09 31.95
C GLY A 668 10.77 -1.82 33.28
N GLY A 669 9.43 -1.80 33.23
CA GLY A 669 8.50 -1.68 34.37
C GLY A 669 8.02 -3.05 34.91
N SER A 670 7.59 -3.10 36.18
CA SER A 670 7.36 -4.33 36.96
C SER A 670 6.19 -5.23 36.51
N GLY A 671 6.51 -6.49 36.14
CA GLY A 671 5.70 -7.69 36.40
C GLY A 671 4.81 -8.21 35.25
N CYS A 672 5.24 -9.27 34.57
CA CYS A 672 4.47 -9.92 33.50
C CYS A 672 4.03 -11.35 33.87
N SER A 673 2.72 -11.59 33.82
CA SER A 673 2.15 -12.85 33.33
C SER A 673 1.76 -12.63 31.88
N CYS A 674 2.35 -13.35 30.93
CA CYS A 674 2.06 -13.13 29.52
C CYS A 674 0.85 -13.97 29.12
N ALA A 675 -0.27 -13.29 28.85
CA ALA A 675 -1.44 -13.91 28.26
C ALA A 675 -1.17 -13.99 26.76
N ASP A 676 -1.44 -15.16 26.17
CA ASP A 676 -1.46 -15.37 24.72
C ASP A 676 -2.27 -14.24 24.06
N ASP A 677 -1.63 -13.45 23.20
CA ASP A 677 -2.27 -12.32 22.50
C ASP A 677 -3.19 -12.77 21.36
N GLY A 678 -3.26 -14.09 21.11
CA GLY A 678 -4.04 -14.70 20.05
C GLY A 678 -3.46 -14.41 18.67
N ASN A 679 -2.25 -13.87 18.58
CA ASN A 679 -1.56 -13.56 17.34
C ASN A 679 -0.46 -14.61 17.07
N PRO A 680 -0.71 -15.59 16.21
CA PRO A 680 0.29 -16.58 15.80
C PRO A 680 1.52 -16.02 15.06
N CYS A 681 1.52 -14.73 14.68
CA CYS A 681 2.73 -14.04 14.19
C CYS A 681 3.59 -13.42 15.28
N SER A 682 3.20 -13.56 16.53
CA SER A 682 4.03 -13.32 17.69
C SER A 682 4.21 -14.62 18.47
N SER A 683 5.33 -14.71 19.20
CA SER A 683 5.49 -15.74 20.23
C SER A 683 5.31 -15.10 21.58
N ASP A 684 4.44 -15.61 22.44
CA ASP A 684 4.24 -15.04 23.78
C ASP A 684 5.36 -15.48 24.70
N ALA A 685 6.27 -14.56 25.00
CA ALA A 685 7.38 -14.84 25.89
C ALA A 685 7.56 -13.69 26.87
N CYS A 686 7.67 -14.03 28.15
CA CYS A 686 8.17 -13.08 29.12
C CYS A 686 9.66 -12.84 28.83
N SER A 687 10.03 -11.59 28.55
CA SER A 687 11.44 -11.26 28.42
C SER A 687 12.17 -11.32 29.76
N ALA A 688 13.49 -11.32 29.71
CA ALA A 688 14.35 -11.30 30.90
C ALA A 688 14.10 -10.08 31.82
N LEU A 689 13.35 -9.08 31.33
CA LEU A 689 12.95 -7.87 32.05
C LEU A 689 11.55 -7.97 32.69
N GLY A 690 10.87 -9.11 32.57
CA GLY A 690 9.55 -9.34 33.14
C GLY A 690 8.44 -8.55 32.44
N VAL A 691 8.59 -8.32 31.13
CA VAL A 691 7.61 -7.69 30.24
C VAL A 691 6.92 -8.78 29.42
N CYS A 692 5.62 -8.64 29.16
CA CYS A 692 4.90 -9.50 28.22
C CYS A 692 5.33 -9.04 26.85
N GLU A 693 6.23 -9.79 26.23
CA GLU A 693 6.62 -9.51 24.88
C GLU A 693 5.93 -10.55 24.01
N HIS A 694 5.44 -10.07 22.88
CA HIS A 694 4.89 -10.86 21.81
C HIS A 694 5.84 -10.72 20.62
N PRO A 695 7.14 -11.08 20.75
CA PRO A 695 8.10 -10.84 19.69
C PRO A 695 7.63 -11.49 18.40
N PRO A 696 7.74 -10.77 17.27
CA PRO A 696 7.47 -11.32 15.96
C PRO A 696 8.21 -12.62 15.75
N VAL A 697 7.50 -13.67 15.33
CA VAL A 697 8.16 -14.85 14.80
C VAL A 697 8.80 -14.51 13.46
N ALA A 698 9.78 -15.30 13.03
CA ALA A 698 10.58 -15.00 11.85
C ALA A 698 9.72 -14.74 10.59
N SER A 699 10.19 -13.85 9.71
CA SER A 699 9.59 -13.68 8.38
C SER A 699 9.47 -15.04 7.67
N ASN A 700 8.33 -15.26 7.01
CA ASN A 700 7.95 -16.54 6.39
C ASN A 700 7.54 -17.66 7.39
N THR A 701 7.28 -17.32 8.65
CA THR A 701 6.57 -18.25 9.54
C THR A 701 5.09 -18.29 9.11
N PRO A 702 4.50 -19.49 8.93
CA PRO A 702 3.09 -19.60 8.54
C PRO A 702 2.17 -18.96 9.58
N CYS A 703 1.18 -18.20 9.13
CA CYS A 703 0.17 -17.57 9.96
C CYS A 703 -1.24 -17.90 9.46
N PRO A 704 -2.31 -17.50 10.19
CA PRO A 704 -3.68 -17.83 9.83
C PRO A 704 -3.97 -17.32 8.43
N GLU A 705 -4.41 -18.23 7.59
CA GLU A 705 -4.75 -17.89 6.22
C GLU A 705 -5.92 -16.90 6.21
N ASP A 706 -5.89 -15.87 5.35
CA ASP A 706 -7.03 -14.96 5.14
C ASP A 706 -8.13 -15.62 4.29
N GLY A 707 -7.91 -16.88 3.90
CA GLY A 707 -8.79 -17.66 3.04
C GLY A 707 -8.64 -17.29 1.56
N ASN A 708 -7.64 -16.47 1.20
CA ASN A 708 -7.35 -16.09 -0.16
C ASN A 708 -6.13 -16.86 -0.68
N VAL A 709 -6.39 -17.85 -1.54
CA VAL A 709 -5.36 -18.62 -2.25
C VAL A 709 -4.38 -17.75 -3.06
N CYS A 710 -4.74 -16.50 -3.33
CA CYS A 710 -3.92 -15.53 -4.02
C CYS A 710 -3.08 -14.62 -3.15
N THR A 711 -2.98 -14.94 -1.88
CA THR A 711 -2.03 -14.32 -0.97
C THR A 711 -1.13 -15.38 -0.36
N SER A 712 0.12 -15.02 -0.10
CA SER A 712 0.97 -15.81 0.79
C SER A 712 0.77 -15.28 2.20
N ASP A 713 0.25 -16.14 3.06
CA ASP A 713 -0.11 -15.81 4.44
C ASP A 713 1.05 -16.15 5.36
N LEU A 714 1.96 -15.20 5.43
CA LEU A 714 3.23 -15.35 6.11
C LEU A 714 3.42 -14.18 7.05
N CYS A 715 3.96 -14.48 8.23
CA CYS A 715 4.39 -13.41 9.11
C CYS A 715 5.42 -12.56 8.38
N ASP A 716 5.20 -11.25 8.40
CA ASP A 716 6.10 -10.26 7.82
C ASP A 716 7.43 -10.14 8.57
N GLY A 717 7.56 -10.83 9.71
CA GLY A 717 8.69 -10.68 10.63
C GLY A 717 8.60 -9.43 11.52
N LEU A 718 7.51 -8.67 11.41
CA LEU A 718 7.15 -7.51 12.24
C LEU A 718 5.97 -7.80 13.19
N GLY A 719 5.46 -9.03 13.19
CA GLY A 719 4.46 -9.51 14.14
C GLY A 719 3.05 -9.44 13.58
N SER A 720 2.91 -9.14 12.28
CA SER A 720 1.63 -9.16 11.60
C SER A 720 1.61 -10.28 10.57
N CYS A 721 0.45 -10.91 10.43
CA CYS A 721 0.22 -11.82 9.31
C CYS A 721 0.07 -10.97 8.05
N ALA A 722 1.05 -11.06 7.15
CA ALA A 722 0.98 -10.41 5.86
C ALA A 722 0.35 -11.36 4.86
N HIS A 723 -0.59 -10.83 4.09
CA HIS A 723 -1.33 -11.53 3.05
C HIS A 723 -0.89 -10.94 1.70
N VAL A 724 0.33 -11.30 1.28
CA VAL A 724 0.98 -10.67 0.11
C VAL A 724 0.46 -11.30 -1.18
N ALA A 725 -0.05 -10.49 -2.10
CA ALA A 725 -0.60 -10.96 -3.37
C ALA A 725 0.43 -11.75 -4.21
N LEU A 726 0.11 -13.00 -4.53
CA LEU A 726 0.93 -13.93 -5.30
C LEU A 726 0.63 -13.81 -6.80
N ALA A 727 0.90 -12.66 -7.42
CA ALA A 727 0.59 -12.42 -8.83
C ALA A 727 1.17 -13.52 -9.75
N GLY A 728 0.31 -14.16 -10.55
CA GLY A 728 0.67 -15.25 -11.46
C GLY A 728 0.71 -16.65 -10.84
N ALA A 729 0.52 -16.80 -9.52
CA ALA A 729 0.36 -18.12 -8.92
C ALA A 729 -0.94 -18.79 -9.39
N PRO A 730 -0.94 -20.12 -9.59
CA PRO A 730 -2.15 -20.85 -9.88
C PRO A 730 -3.08 -20.81 -8.67
N CYS A 731 -4.35 -20.53 -8.92
CA CYS A 731 -5.37 -20.47 -7.90
C CYS A 731 -6.68 -21.09 -8.41
N ASP A 732 -7.72 -21.06 -7.60
CA ASP A 732 -9.09 -21.38 -7.97
C ASP A 732 -9.95 -20.21 -7.50
N ASP A 733 -10.62 -19.51 -8.42
CA ASP A 733 -11.43 -18.33 -8.08
C ASP A 733 -12.81 -18.72 -7.52
N GLY A 734 -12.97 -20.01 -7.20
CA GLY A 734 -14.22 -20.62 -6.77
C GLY A 734 -15.27 -20.60 -7.87
N ASN A 735 -14.94 -20.09 -9.05
CA ASN A 735 -15.82 -20.02 -10.18
C ASN A 735 -15.55 -21.24 -11.06
N ALA A 736 -16.37 -22.28 -10.90
CA ALA A 736 -16.24 -23.48 -11.73
C ALA A 736 -16.48 -23.21 -13.25
N CYS A 737 -16.81 -21.96 -13.59
CA CYS A 737 -16.91 -21.43 -14.93
C CYS A 737 -15.66 -20.76 -15.45
N THR A 738 -14.54 -20.84 -14.76
CA THR A 738 -13.25 -20.34 -15.21
C THR A 738 -12.25 -21.50 -15.25
N THR A 739 -11.29 -21.39 -16.16
CA THR A 739 -10.16 -22.33 -16.25
C THR A 739 -8.87 -21.54 -16.34
N ASN A 740 -7.77 -22.16 -15.89
CA ASN A 740 -6.46 -21.52 -15.76
C ASN A 740 -6.52 -20.30 -14.85
N ASP A 741 -7.15 -20.46 -13.68
CA ASP A 741 -7.29 -19.35 -12.74
C ASP A 741 -5.92 -19.00 -12.17
N VAL A 742 -5.61 -17.72 -12.22
CA VAL A 742 -4.35 -17.16 -11.78
C VAL A 742 -4.60 -15.93 -10.92
N CYS A 743 -3.73 -15.74 -9.96
CA CYS A 743 -3.79 -14.61 -9.07
C CYS A 743 -3.39 -13.33 -9.78
N GLY A 744 -4.24 -12.32 -9.72
CA GLY A 744 -3.95 -10.96 -10.16
C GLY A 744 -3.01 -10.22 -9.19
N SER A 745 -2.45 -9.11 -9.66
CA SER A 745 -1.58 -8.23 -8.86
C SER A 745 -2.25 -7.60 -7.64
N ALA A 746 -3.58 -7.57 -7.62
CA ALA A 746 -4.38 -7.15 -6.47
C ALA A 746 -4.75 -8.30 -5.51
N GLY A 747 -4.19 -9.50 -5.69
CA GLY A 747 -4.49 -10.67 -4.86
C GLY A 747 -5.85 -11.30 -5.13
N SER A 748 -6.48 -11.01 -6.28
CA SER A 748 -7.74 -11.65 -6.67
C SER A 748 -7.46 -12.83 -7.60
N CYS A 749 -8.02 -13.99 -7.29
CA CYS A 749 -7.99 -15.10 -8.24
C CYS A 749 -9.00 -14.83 -9.36
N ALA A 750 -8.58 -15.01 -10.62
CA ALA A 750 -9.47 -14.96 -11.76
C ALA A 750 -8.96 -15.88 -12.87
N GLY A 751 -9.86 -16.59 -13.55
CA GLY A 751 -9.52 -17.39 -14.73
C GLY A 751 -10.23 -17.02 -16.01
N THR A 752 -9.99 -17.82 -17.04
CA THR A 752 -10.60 -17.66 -18.36
C THR A 752 -11.98 -18.31 -18.38
N ASN A 753 -13.03 -17.52 -18.63
CA ASN A 753 -14.42 -18.00 -18.55
C ASN A 753 -14.72 -19.07 -19.61
N VAL A 754 -15.21 -20.22 -19.16
CA VAL A 754 -15.61 -21.40 -19.93
C VAL A 754 -17.11 -21.74 -19.84
N CYS A 755 -17.89 -21.09 -18.98
CA CYS A 755 -19.34 -21.28 -18.96
C CYS A 755 -20.05 -20.42 -20.01
N GLY A 756 -21.23 -20.87 -20.43
CA GLY A 756 -22.16 -20.01 -21.17
C GLY A 756 -22.63 -18.83 -20.31
N GLY A 757 -23.03 -17.73 -20.95
CA GLY A 757 -23.63 -16.57 -20.25
C GLY A 757 -24.90 -16.92 -19.47
N LEU A 758 -25.55 -15.94 -18.85
CA LEU A 758 -26.67 -16.17 -17.91
C LEU A 758 -27.77 -17.12 -18.45
N VAL A 759 -27.85 -18.31 -17.86
CA VAL A 759 -28.91 -19.29 -18.10
C VAL A 759 -29.59 -19.60 -16.75
N ALA A 760 -30.92 -19.48 -16.71
CA ALA A 760 -31.72 -19.83 -15.54
C ALA A 760 -33.04 -20.51 -15.94
N GLU A 761 -33.52 -21.46 -15.13
CA GLU A 761 -34.86 -22.04 -15.27
C GLU A 761 -35.49 -22.31 -13.91
N LYS A 762 -36.83 -22.20 -13.84
CA LYS A 762 -37.60 -22.56 -12.65
C LYS A 762 -38.28 -23.90 -12.86
N VAL A 763 -38.30 -24.73 -11.82
CA VAL A 763 -38.97 -26.02 -11.84
C VAL A 763 -39.85 -26.17 -10.60
N THR A 764 -41.06 -26.68 -10.78
CA THR A 764 -41.93 -27.09 -9.67
C THR A 764 -42.16 -28.59 -9.79
N VAL A 765 -41.89 -29.32 -8.72
CA VAL A 765 -41.94 -30.79 -8.70
C VAL A 765 -42.69 -31.27 -7.47
N THR A 766 -43.44 -32.36 -7.62
CA THR A 766 -44.06 -33.07 -6.50
C THR A 766 -43.22 -34.29 -6.17
N THR A 767 -42.75 -34.40 -4.94
CA THR A 767 -41.84 -35.47 -4.51
C THR A 767 -42.49 -36.85 -4.54
N GLY A 768 -41.72 -37.88 -4.90
CA GLY A 768 -42.08 -39.29 -4.71
C GLY A 768 -41.71 -39.81 -3.33
N SER A 769 -41.88 -41.12 -3.09
CA SER A 769 -41.43 -41.79 -1.85
C SER A 769 -39.91 -41.96 -1.75
N GLY A 770 -39.18 -41.28 -2.62
CA GLY A 770 -37.72 -41.28 -2.76
C GLY A 770 -37.30 -40.07 -3.58
N PHE A 771 -36.01 -39.99 -3.90
CA PHE A 771 -35.49 -38.93 -4.76
C PHE A 771 -36.14 -38.96 -6.14
N SER A 772 -36.68 -37.81 -6.55
CA SER A 772 -37.35 -37.61 -7.82
C SER A 772 -36.38 -36.92 -8.78
N VAL A 773 -36.11 -37.54 -9.93
CA VAL A 773 -35.28 -36.93 -10.97
C VAL A 773 -36.04 -35.77 -11.62
N VAL A 774 -35.41 -34.61 -11.62
CA VAL A 774 -35.92 -33.37 -12.21
C VAL A 774 -35.11 -33.11 -13.49
N PRO A 775 -35.70 -33.32 -14.68
CA PRO A 775 -35.04 -32.99 -15.94
C PRO A 775 -35.00 -31.47 -16.14
N LEU A 776 -33.88 -30.99 -16.66
CA LEU A 776 -33.64 -29.60 -17.02
C LEU A 776 -33.88 -29.41 -18.53
N THR A 777 -34.51 -28.30 -18.90
CA THR A 777 -34.75 -27.96 -20.32
C THR A 777 -33.57 -27.24 -20.95
N ARG A 778 -32.71 -26.66 -20.11
CA ARG A 778 -31.46 -26.04 -20.49
C ARG A 778 -30.29 -26.94 -20.07
N THR A 779 -29.14 -26.70 -20.69
CA THR A 779 -27.89 -27.38 -20.30
C THR A 779 -27.02 -26.41 -19.53
N TYR A 780 -26.53 -26.87 -18.40
CA TYR A 780 -25.68 -26.12 -17.49
C TYR A 780 -24.30 -26.72 -17.49
N SER A 781 -23.28 -25.87 -17.45
CA SER A 781 -21.91 -26.33 -17.23
C SER A 781 -21.74 -26.68 -15.76
N VAL A 782 -22.21 -25.77 -14.91
CA VAL A 782 -22.16 -25.87 -13.45
C VAL A 782 -23.47 -25.34 -12.84
N PRO A 783 -24.45 -26.23 -12.60
CA PRO A 783 -25.75 -25.81 -12.07
C PRO A 783 -25.68 -25.48 -10.56
N VAL A 784 -26.22 -24.32 -10.20
CA VAL A 784 -26.56 -23.94 -8.82
C VAL A 784 -28.06 -24.13 -8.63
N VAL A 785 -28.45 -25.03 -7.73
CA VAL A 785 -29.85 -25.41 -7.48
C VAL A 785 -30.28 -24.88 -6.12
N VAL A 786 -31.38 -24.11 -6.08
CA VAL A 786 -31.99 -23.62 -4.83
C VAL A 786 -33.45 -24.02 -4.80
N CYS A 787 -33.92 -24.63 -3.69
CA CYS A 787 -35.27 -25.15 -3.58
C CYS A 787 -35.99 -24.71 -2.29
N SER A 788 -37.32 -24.61 -2.33
CA SER A 788 -38.18 -24.34 -1.19
C SER A 788 -39.43 -25.20 -1.21
N LEU A 789 -39.84 -25.68 -0.04
CA LEU A 789 -41.03 -26.50 0.14
C LEU A 789 -42.30 -25.64 0.23
N GLU A 790 -43.41 -26.25 -0.20
CA GLU A 790 -44.75 -25.73 0.00
C GLU A 790 -45.60 -26.70 0.83
N GLU A 791 -46.20 -26.18 1.90
CA GLU A 791 -47.09 -26.89 2.81
C GLU A 791 -48.47 -26.23 2.89
N ASP A 792 -49.53 -27.01 2.69
CA ASP A 792 -50.91 -26.49 2.69
C ASP A 792 -51.49 -26.32 4.12
N VAL A 793 -51.06 -27.16 5.05
CA VAL A 793 -51.50 -27.24 6.45
C VAL A 793 -50.31 -27.65 7.34
N PRO A 794 -50.32 -27.36 8.65
CA PRO A 794 -49.23 -27.80 9.52
C PRO A 794 -49.09 -29.31 9.45
N SER A 795 -47.93 -29.78 9.00
CA SER A 795 -47.59 -31.19 8.87
C SER A 795 -46.32 -31.50 9.67
N SER A 796 -45.83 -32.74 9.72
CA SER A 796 -44.55 -33.01 10.39
C SER A 796 -43.44 -32.26 9.65
N PRO A 797 -42.53 -31.54 10.35
CA PRO A 797 -41.62 -30.59 9.74
C PRO A 797 -40.68 -31.23 8.72
N MET A 798 -40.36 -30.48 7.68
CA MET A 798 -39.77 -31.00 6.45
C MET A 798 -38.70 -30.07 5.88
N VAL A 799 -37.67 -30.66 5.26
CA VAL A 799 -36.66 -29.92 4.46
C VAL A 799 -36.52 -30.48 3.05
N PRO A 800 -36.23 -29.63 2.04
CA PRO A 800 -35.88 -30.11 0.71
C PRO A 800 -34.46 -30.69 0.72
N ARG A 801 -34.29 -31.89 0.18
CA ARG A 801 -32.99 -32.53 -0.05
C ARG A 801 -32.70 -32.57 -1.54
N VAL A 802 -31.54 -32.05 -1.95
CA VAL A 802 -31.08 -32.07 -3.35
C VAL A 802 -29.83 -32.94 -3.45
N ARG A 803 -29.69 -33.68 -4.55
CA ARG A 803 -28.45 -34.39 -4.89
C ARG A 803 -28.30 -34.54 -6.40
N ALA A 804 -27.15 -35.07 -6.81
CA ALA A 804 -26.87 -35.42 -8.20
C ALA A 804 -27.18 -34.26 -9.17
N ALA A 805 -26.81 -33.04 -8.81
CA ALA A 805 -26.92 -31.87 -9.68
C ALA A 805 -25.94 -31.99 -10.86
N GLN A 806 -26.46 -32.35 -12.01
CA GLN A 806 -25.76 -32.58 -13.28
C GLN A 806 -26.17 -31.53 -14.31
N SER A 807 -25.46 -31.49 -15.43
CA SER A 807 -25.68 -30.51 -16.51
C SER A 807 -27.09 -30.46 -17.09
N THR A 808 -27.89 -31.52 -16.95
CA THR A 808 -29.23 -31.64 -17.53
C THR A 808 -30.28 -32.20 -16.56
N SER A 809 -29.93 -32.43 -15.30
CA SER A 809 -30.87 -32.93 -14.30
C SER A 809 -30.34 -32.76 -12.89
N PHE A 810 -31.23 -32.78 -11.91
CA PHE A 810 -30.89 -33.00 -10.51
C PHE A 810 -31.93 -33.91 -9.86
N GLU A 811 -31.67 -34.39 -8.65
CA GLU A 811 -32.63 -35.16 -7.87
C GLU A 811 -33.09 -34.39 -6.64
N VAL A 812 -34.39 -34.46 -6.32
CA VAL A 812 -34.96 -33.81 -5.14
C VAL A 812 -35.90 -34.71 -4.35
N ALA A 813 -35.89 -34.58 -3.03
CA ALA A 813 -36.82 -35.21 -2.10
C ALA A 813 -37.23 -34.23 -0.99
N ALA A 814 -38.26 -34.57 -0.23
CA ALA A 814 -38.62 -33.88 1.00
C ALA A 814 -38.43 -34.86 2.16
N GLU A 815 -37.65 -34.48 3.17
CA GLU A 815 -37.28 -35.33 4.30
C GLU A 815 -37.87 -34.78 5.59
N ARG A 816 -38.40 -35.65 6.45
CA ARG A 816 -38.86 -35.27 7.79
C ARG A 816 -37.70 -34.95 8.72
N THR A 817 -37.86 -33.89 9.50
CA THR A 817 -36.90 -33.45 10.51
C THR A 817 -37.30 -33.86 11.93
N ASN A 818 -38.25 -34.78 12.10
CA ASN A 818 -38.74 -35.26 13.39
C ASN A 818 -37.97 -36.46 13.98
N GLY A 819 -36.69 -36.60 13.61
CA GLY A 819 -35.82 -37.71 14.00
C GLY A 819 -36.05 -39.03 13.23
N SER A 820 -37.05 -39.12 12.34
CA SER A 820 -37.28 -40.32 11.52
C SER A 820 -36.44 -40.38 10.23
N SER A 821 -35.92 -39.25 9.73
CA SER A 821 -35.26 -39.11 8.42
C SER A 821 -36.04 -39.73 7.25
N ALA A 822 -37.37 -39.82 7.37
CA ALA A 822 -38.21 -40.44 6.37
C ALA A 822 -38.47 -39.47 5.20
N LEU A 823 -38.25 -39.94 3.97
CA LEU A 823 -38.64 -39.20 2.77
C LEU A 823 -40.17 -39.26 2.59
N VAL A 824 -40.77 -38.15 2.15
CA VAL A 824 -42.22 -37.98 2.03
C VAL A 824 -42.59 -37.67 0.59
N ALA A 825 -43.59 -38.41 0.11
CA ALA A 825 -44.19 -38.22 -1.19
C ALA A 825 -45.32 -37.18 -1.15
N GLY A 826 -45.61 -36.56 -2.29
CA GLY A 826 -46.73 -35.65 -2.46
C GLY A 826 -46.43 -34.20 -2.06
N VAL A 827 -45.19 -33.87 -1.67
CA VAL A 827 -44.81 -32.52 -1.25
C VAL A 827 -44.39 -31.71 -2.47
N ARG A 828 -44.90 -30.49 -2.61
CA ARG A 828 -44.54 -29.61 -3.72
C ARG A 828 -43.27 -28.84 -3.36
N VAL A 829 -42.29 -28.88 -4.27
CA VAL A 829 -41.01 -28.18 -4.14
C VAL A 829 -40.87 -27.23 -5.33
N HIS A 830 -40.52 -25.98 -5.04
CA HIS A 830 -40.18 -24.97 -6.02
C HIS A 830 -38.67 -24.84 -6.08
N CYS A 831 -38.08 -24.90 -7.26
CA CYS A 831 -36.64 -24.81 -7.45
C CYS A 831 -36.29 -23.78 -8.53
N LEU A 832 -35.15 -23.12 -8.34
CA LEU A 832 -34.45 -22.35 -9.36
C LEU A 832 -33.12 -23.06 -9.66
N VAL A 833 -32.80 -23.17 -10.94
CA VAL A 833 -31.49 -23.62 -11.41
C VAL A 833 -30.85 -22.51 -12.22
N VAL A 834 -29.68 -22.07 -11.79
CA VAL A 834 -28.90 -21.00 -12.43
C VAL A 834 -27.52 -21.53 -12.76
N GLU A 835 -26.97 -21.12 -13.90
CA GLU A 835 -25.55 -21.31 -14.18
C GLU A 835 -24.69 -20.54 -13.16
N GLN A 836 -23.65 -21.18 -12.63
CA GLN A 836 -22.71 -20.52 -11.74
C GLN A 836 -22.09 -19.29 -12.43
N GLY A 837 -21.91 -18.19 -11.71
CA GLY A 837 -21.27 -16.99 -12.27
C GLY A 837 -21.63 -15.69 -11.56
N THR A 838 -21.00 -14.60 -12.00
CA THR A 838 -21.27 -13.22 -11.58
C THR A 838 -21.89 -12.47 -12.75
N TYR A 839 -23.06 -11.89 -12.52
CA TYR A 839 -23.88 -11.26 -13.54
C TYR A 839 -24.15 -9.82 -13.15
N THR A 840 -23.99 -8.91 -14.10
CA THR A 840 -24.11 -7.47 -13.85
C THR A 840 -25.35 -6.89 -14.51
N GLN A 841 -25.90 -5.82 -13.93
CA GLN A 841 -27.06 -5.14 -14.50
C GLN A 841 -26.81 -4.66 -15.94
N ALA A 842 -25.57 -4.24 -16.24
CA ALA A 842 -25.20 -3.70 -17.54
C ALA A 842 -25.04 -4.79 -18.61
N ALA A 843 -24.42 -5.92 -18.27
CA ALA A 843 -24.16 -6.99 -19.24
C ALA A 843 -25.33 -7.98 -19.37
N ASP A 844 -25.96 -8.33 -18.25
CA ASP A 844 -26.90 -9.47 -18.16
C ASP A 844 -28.35 -9.04 -17.87
N GLY A 845 -28.56 -7.75 -17.58
CA GLY A 845 -29.88 -7.22 -17.21
C GLY A 845 -30.31 -7.53 -15.78
N VAL A 846 -29.43 -8.12 -14.97
CA VAL A 846 -29.65 -8.43 -13.55
C VAL A 846 -28.33 -8.31 -12.78
N LYS A 847 -28.34 -7.68 -11.61
CA LYS A 847 -27.21 -7.71 -10.67
C LYS A 847 -27.38 -8.90 -9.72
N MET A 848 -26.63 -9.97 -9.97
CA MET A 848 -26.69 -11.19 -9.17
C MET A 848 -25.40 -12.01 -9.28
N GLU A 849 -25.23 -12.97 -8.39
CA GLU A 849 -24.23 -14.02 -8.51
C GLU A 849 -24.82 -15.36 -8.04
N ALA A 850 -24.38 -16.43 -8.67
CA ALA A 850 -24.73 -17.81 -8.30
C ALA A 850 -23.42 -18.55 -8.00
N ARG A 851 -23.32 -19.15 -6.82
CA ARG A 851 -22.10 -19.77 -6.29
C ARG A 851 -22.40 -21.12 -5.67
N ARG A 852 -21.37 -21.95 -5.55
CA ARG A 852 -21.39 -23.16 -4.75
C ARG A 852 -20.05 -23.38 -4.08
N TYR A 853 -20.05 -23.99 -2.90
CA TYR A 853 -18.83 -24.36 -2.19
C TYR A 853 -19.10 -25.56 -1.27
N VAL A 854 -18.05 -26.24 -0.81
CA VAL A 854 -18.18 -27.33 0.16
C VAL A 854 -18.17 -26.77 1.57
N SER A 855 -19.30 -26.88 2.27
CA SER A 855 -19.45 -26.44 3.65
C SER A 855 -19.05 -27.54 4.63
N THR A 856 -18.09 -27.23 5.48
CA THR A 856 -17.58 -28.11 6.53
C THR A 856 -18.18 -27.83 7.90
N VAL A 857 -18.87 -26.70 8.04
CA VAL A 857 -19.45 -26.21 9.28
C VAL A 857 -20.94 -26.55 9.34
N THR A 858 -21.48 -26.71 10.55
CA THR A 858 -22.93 -26.89 10.75
C THR A 858 -23.38 -26.13 11.99
N GLY A 859 -24.31 -25.18 11.78
CA GLY A 859 -24.97 -24.45 12.85
C GLY A 859 -26.01 -25.29 13.58
N ARG A 860 -26.22 -25.02 14.86
CA ARG A 860 -27.23 -25.66 15.71
C ARG A 860 -27.59 -24.76 16.88
N LYS A 861 -28.63 -25.11 17.62
CA LYS A 861 -29.01 -24.49 18.91
C LYS A 861 -27.78 -24.33 19.81
N GLY A 862 -27.56 -23.10 20.25
CA GLY A 862 -26.42 -22.70 21.09
C GLY A 862 -25.06 -22.58 20.38
N SER A 863 -24.98 -22.84 19.07
CA SER A 863 -23.77 -22.70 18.26
C SER A 863 -24.14 -22.34 16.81
N TRP A 864 -24.51 -21.07 16.63
CA TRP A 864 -24.89 -20.50 15.35
C TRP A 864 -23.64 -20.06 14.58
N VAL A 865 -23.22 -20.91 13.63
CA VAL A 865 -22.00 -20.72 12.85
C VAL A 865 -22.25 -20.93 11.36
N GLY A 866 -21.67 -20.07 10.53
CA GLY A 866 -21.60 -20.19 9.08
C GLY A 866 -20.22 -19.79 8.59
N GLU A 867 -19.96 -20.03 7.31
CA GLU A 867 -18.67 -19.73 6.67
C GLU A 867 -18.76 -18.36 5.96
N PRO A 868 -17.76 -17.47 6.15
CA PRO A 868 -17.75 -16.16 5.50
C PRO A 868 -17.66 -16.33 3.99
N GLN A 869 -18.35 -15.47 3.24
CA GLN A 869 -18.32 -15.45 1.77
C GLN A 869 -18.08 -14.02 1.27
N THR A 870 -17.49 -13.92 0.08
CA THR A 870 -17.17 -12.65 -0.58
C THR A 870 -18.19 -12.34 -1.67
N TYR A 871 -18.65 -11.09 -1.74
CA TYR A 871 -19.45 -10.61 -2.86
C TYR A 871 -18.57 -10.24 -4.05
N PHE A 872 -18.98 -10.62 -5.25
CA PHE A 872 -18.31 -10.27 -6.50
C PHE A 872 -19.03 -9.16 -7.27
N ASN A 873 -20.21 -8.76 -6.76
CA ASN A 873 -20.94 -7.56 -7.14
C ASN A 873 -21.03 -6.62 -5.93
N SER A 874 -21.19 -5.31 -6.18
CA SER A 874 -21.53 -4.36 -5.11
C SER A 874 -23.04 -4.28 -4.94
N TYR A 875 -23.59 -4.78 -3.83
CA TYR A 875 -25.02 -4.77 -3.55
C TYR A 875 -25.44 -3.60 -2.65
N THR A 876 -26.65 -3.07 -2.84
CA THR A 876 -27.25 -2.11 -1.90
C THR A 876 -28.08 -2.82 -0.84
N GLN A 877 -28.88 -3.79 -1.26
CA GLN A 877 -29.72 -4.65 -0.44
C GLN A 877 -29.61 -6.10 -0.96
N PRO A 878 -28.60 -6.86 -0.52
CA PRO A 878 -28.40 -8.23 -0.97
C PRO A 878 -29.54 -9.14 -0.47
N VAL A 879 -30.14 -9.90 -1.38
CA VAL A 879 -31.10 -10.97 -1.08
C VAL A 879 -30.40 -12.31 -1.31
N VAL A 880 -30.27 -13.09 -0.24
CA VAL A 880 -29.50 -14.35 -0.25
C VAL A 880 -30.42 -15.54 -0.10
N LEU A 881 -30.32 -16.49 -1.03
CA LEU A 881 -31.11 -17.72 -1.07
C LEU A 881 -30.18 -18.90 -1.34
N GLY A 882 -30.42 -20.04 -0.71
CA GLY A 882 -29.51 -21.17 -0.88
C GLY A 882 -30.09 -22.53 -0.50
N GLN A 883 -29.29 -23.55 -0.74
CA GLN A 883 -29.67 -24.95 -0.60
C GLN A 883 -28.44 -25.82 -0.35
N VAL A 884 -28.58 -26.82 0.51
CA VAL A 884 -27.63 -27.95 0.58
C VAL A 884 -27.87 -28.84 -0.64
N MET A 885 -26.94 -28.82 -1.60
CA MET A 885 -27.11 -29.37 -2.95
C MET A 885 -26.59 -30.81 -3.14
N THR A 886 -26.07 -31.40 -2.06
CA THR A 886 -25.62 -32.79 -2.00
C THR A 886 -26.33 -33.56 -0.89
N PHE A 887 -26.09 -34.88 -0.87
CA PHE A 887 -26.62 -35.82 0.10
C PHE A 887 -25.49 -36.71 0.60
N ASP A 888 -24.37 -36.09 0.97
CA ASP A 888 -23.20 -36.81 1.49
C ASP A 888 -23.40 -37.16 2.97
N ASP A 889 -24.17 -36.35 3.70
CA ASP A 889 -24.72 -36.63 5.01
C ASP A 889 -26.14 -37.19 4.89
N PRO A 890 -26.39 -38.44 5.31
CA PRO A 890 -27.74 -38.99 5.26
C PRO A 890 -28.69 -38.29 6.24
N LYS A 891 -28.20 -37.57 7.26
CA LYS A 891 -29.04 -36.80 8.17
C LYS A 891 -29.40 -35.45 7.56
N TRP A 892 -30.58 -34.93 7.91
CA TRP A 892 -31.07 -33.66 7.38
C TRP A 892 -30.24 -32.45 7.85
N SER A 893 -30.22 -31.41 7.03
CA SER A 893 -29.69 -30.07 7.35
C SER A 893 -30.29 -29.08 6.36
N VAL A 894 -30.41 -27.81 6.75
CA VAL A 894 -31.04 -26.77 5.92
C VAL A 894 -30.13 -25.55 5.77
N PHE A 895 -30.23 -24.87 4.63
CA PHE A 895 -29.46 -23.65 4.36
C PHE A 895 -29.92 -22.48 5.24
N TRP A 896 -28.98 -21.62 5.63
CA TRP A 896 -29.25 -20.29 6.19
C TRP A 896 -28.12 -19.32 5.86
N ALA A 897 -28.40 -18.02 5.97
CA ALA A 897 -27.43 -16.94 5.81
C ALA A 897 -27.57 -15.89 6.91
N TYR A 898 -26.52 -15.10 7.16
CA TYR A 898 -26.52 -13.96 8.09
C TYR A 898 -25.39 -12.96 7.75
N GLY A 899 -25.41 -11.80 8.41
CA GLY A 899 -24.46 -10.70 8.25
C GLY A 899 -23.38 -10.67 9.35
N PRO A 900 -23.11 -9.52 10.00
CA PRO A 900 -22.08 -9.42 11.04
C PRO A 900 -22.24 -10.38 12.23
N ASN A 901 -23.48 -10.81 12.53
CA ASN A 901 -23.79 -11.80 13.55
C ASN A 901 -25.07 -12.57 13.18
N ALA A 902 -25.31 -13.72 13.83
CA ALA A 902 -26.40 -14.64 13.49
C ALA A 902 -27.80 -14.00 13.51
N THR A 903 -28.01 -12.97 14.34
CA THR A 903 -29.28 -12.23 14.48
C THR A 903 -29.43 -11.06 13.50
N THR A 904 -28.49 -10.91 12.55
CA THR A 904 -28.53 -9.79 11.57
C THR A 904 -28.51 -10.30 10.15
N PRO A 905 -29.30 -9.72 9.24
CA PRO A 905 -29.29 -10.10 7.83
C PRO A 905 -27.99 -9.74 7.13
N PRO A 906 -27.67 -10.40 6.00
CA PRO A 906 -26.54 -10.03 5.16
C PRO A 906 -26.53 -8.54 4.82
N THR A 907 -25.35 -7.91 4.90
CA THR A 907 -25.14 -6.50 4.57
C THR A 907 -24.31 -6.39 3.29
N PRO A 908 -24.16 -5.20 2.69
CA PRO A 908 -23.28 -4.99 1.53
C PRO A 908 -21.81 -5.41 1.72
N THR A 909 -21.35 -5.57 2.97
CA THR A 909 -19.94 -5.84 3.28
C THR A 909 -19.71 -7.10 4.11
N LYS A 910 -20.76 -7.76 4.60
CA LYS A 910 -20.67 -8.98 5.41
C LYS A 910 -21.72 -10.01 4.97
N LEU A 911 -21.23 -11.18 4.57
CA LEU A 911 -22.03 -12.35 4.22
C LEU A 911 -21.44 -13.59 4.88
N PHE A 912 -22.27 -14.32 5.60
CA PHE A 912 -22.02 -15.68 6.04
C PHE A 912 -23.14 -16.56 5.53
N VAL A 913 -22.81 -17.76 5.07
CA VAL A 913 -23.79 -18.77 4.68
C VAL A 913 -23.39 -20.11 5.28
N GLY A 914 -24.34 -21.01 5.48
CA GLY A 914 -24.04 -22.34 6.00
C GLY A 914 -25.24 -23.25 6.02
N LYS A 915 -25.05 -24.42 6.62
CA LYS A 915 -26.14 -25.36 6.93
C LYS A 915 -26.40 -25.38 8.43
N ASN A 916 -27.65 -25.48 8.85
CA ASN A 916 -28.03 -25.67 10.24
C ASN A 916 -28.94 -26.89 10.40
N VAL A 917 -28.95 -27.42 11.62
CA VAL A 917 -29.74 -28.59 12.02
C VAL A 917 -30.65 -28.26 13.20
N ALA A 918 -30.88 -26.96 13.45
CA ALA A 918 -31.65 -26.45 14.58
C ALA A 918 -31.31 -27.18 15.89
N GLU A 919 -32.22 -27.94 16.51
CA GLU A 919 -32.02 -28.57 17.81
C GLU A 919 -31.32 -29.94 17.78
N ASP A 920 -31.08 -30.51 16.58
CA ASP A 920 -30.40 -31.81 16.45
C ASP A 920 -28.92 -31.72 16.86
N THR A 921 -28.68 -31.92 18.16
CA THR A 921 -27.35 -31.96 18.77
C THR A 921 -26.79 -33.39 18.90
N THR A 922 -27.54 -34.40 18.44
CA THR A 922 -27.20 -35.82 18.65
C THR A 922 -25.99 -36.29 17.84
N SER A 923 -25.57 -35.49 16.86
CA SER A 923 -24.47 -35.78 15.94
C SER A 923 -23.62 -34.53 15.74
N PRO A 924 -22.74 -34.20 16.69
CA PRO A 924 -21.97 -32.96 16.64
C PRO A 924 -21.02 -32.91 15.44
N THR A 925 -20.68 -34.07 14.86
CA THR A 925 -19.92 -34.20 13.62
C THR A 925 -20.89 -34.50 12.49
N ARG A 926 -20.84 -33.66 11.45
CA ARG A 926 -21.67 -33.75 10.23
C ARG A 926 -20.74 -33.91 9.03
N THR A 927 -21.18 -34.67 8.02
CA THR A 927 -20.39 -34.83 6.79
C THR A 927 -20.37 -33.50 6.04
N PRO A 928 -19.25 -33.06 5.45
CA PRO A 928 -19.23 -31.91 4.56
C PRO A 928 -20.25 -32.07 3.43
N GLU A 929 -20.89 -30.98 3.04
CA GLU A 929 -21.91 -30.98 1.97
C GLU A 929 -21.65 -29.77 1.08
N THR A 930 -21.91 -29.89 -0.21
CA THR A 930 -21.91 -28.74 -1.12
C THR A 930 -23.14 -27.88 -0.84
N ILE A 931 -22.94 -26.58 -0.64
CA ILE A 931 -23.99 -25.56 -0.59
C ILE A 931 -23.98 -24.80 -1.91
N GLY A 932 -25.14 -24.67 -2.53
CA GLY A 932 -25.38 -23.74 -3.64
C GLY A 932 -26.19 -22.55 -3.16
N TYR A 933 -25.78 -21.33 -3.51
CA TYR A 933 -26.50 -20.11 -3.14
C TYR A 933 -26.50 -19.05 -4.26
N VAL A 934 -27.50 -18.19 -4.21
CA VAL A 934 -27.68 -17.05 -5.10
C VAL A 934 -27.76 -15.78 -4.25
N VAL A 935 -27.01 -14.75 -4.65
CA VAL A 935 -27.19 -13.38 -4.16
C VAL A 935 -27.78 -12.56 -5.30
N ILE A 936 -28.85 -11.83 -5.04
CA ILE A 936 -29.50 -10.96 -6.02
C ILE A 936 -29.86 -9.63 -5.37
N GLU A 937 -29.71 -8.53 -6.10
CA GLU A 937 -30.16 -7.22 -5.62
C GLU A 937 -31.68 -7.23 -5.39
N ALA A 938 -32.14 -6.65 -4.28
CA ALA A 938 -33.57 -6.49 -4.02
C ALA A 938 -34.23 -5.65 -5.13
N GLY A 939 -35.36 -6.12 -5.65
CA GLY A 939 -36.07 -5.44 -6.73
C GLY A 939 -36.84 -6.41 -7.62
N SER A 940 -37.15 -5.98 -8.84
CA SER A 940 -37.85 -6.80 -9.84
C SER A 940 -37.19 -6.65 -11.20
N GLY A 941 -37.17 -7.72 -11.99
CA GLY A 941 -36.51 -7.73 -13.28
C GLY A 941 -36.67 -9.04 -14.04
N THR A 942 -35.69 -9.34 -14.90
CA THR A 942 -35.63 -10.59 -15.66
C THR A 942 -34.36 -11.38 -15.34
N LEU A 943 -34.51 -12.68 -15.09
CA LEU A 943 -33.44 -13.64 -14.77
C LEU A 943 -33.43 -14.75 -15.82
N GLY A 944 -32.50 -14.71 -16.77
CA GLY A 944 -32.40 -15.73 -17.83
C GLY A 944 -33.70 -15.91 -18.65
N GLY A 945 -34.53 -14.87 -18.73
CA GLY A 945 -35.86 -14.87 -19.35
C GLY A 945 -37.05 -15.09 -18.40
N LEU A 946 -36.82 -15.39 -17.12
CA LEU A 946 -37.85 -15.48 -16.08
C LEU A 946 -38.13 -14.09 -15.50
N ALA A 947 -39.39 -13.74 -15.27
CA ALA A 947 -39.68 -12.50 -14.53
C ALA A 947 -39.53 -12.78 -13.03
N TYR A 948 -38.92 -11.85 -12.29
CA TYR A 948 -38.69 -12.04 -10.86
C TYR A 948 -39.04 -10.81 -10.01
N SER A 949 -39.29 -11.07 -8.73
CA SER A 949 -39.36 -10.07 -7.65
C SER A 949 -38.64 -10.62 -6.41
N SER A 950 -37.65 -9.90 -5.90
CA SER A 950 -36.82 -10.27 -4.75
C SER A 950 -36.85 -9.18 -3.68
N ALA A 951 -36.85 -9.58 -2.40
CA ALA A 951 -36.59 -8.66 -1.31
C ALA A 951 -36.14 -9.41 -0.05
N LEU A 952 -35.55 -8.65 0.88
CA LEU A 952 -35.45 -9.03 2.28
C LEU A 952 -36.75 -8.63 2.99
N GLY A 953 -37.44 -9.60 3.57
CA GLY A 953 -38.65 -9.36 4.33
C GLY A 953 -38.42 -8.64 5.67
N SER A 954 -39.45 -7.97 6.16
CA SER A 954 -39.47 -7.45 7.53
C SER A 954 -39.44 -8.59 8.56
N SER A 955 -38.90 -8.35 9.75
CA SER A 955 -38.95 -9.31 10.87
C SER A 955 -40.41 -9.55 11.27
N LEU A 956 -40.98 -10.67 10.81
CA LEU A 956 -42.43 -10.95 10.90
C LEU A 956 -42.74 -12.43 11.01
N VAL A 957 -41.95 -13.30 10.36
CA VAL A 957 -42.29 -14.71 10.17
C VAL A 957 -41.99 -15.48 11.46
N LYS A 958 -42.94 -16.30 11.91
CA LYS A 958 -42.82 -17.14 13.12
C LYS A 958 -43.29 -18.56 12.84
N GLY A 959 -43.33 -19.39 13.89
CA GLY A 959 -43.69 -20.80 13.85
C GLY A 959 -44.94 -21.14 13.05
N CYS A 960 -44.93 -22.27 12.36
CA CYS A 960 -46.06 -22.80 11.60
C CYS A 960 -47.23 -23.28 12.48
N VAL A 961 -46.96 -23.54 13.77
CA VAL A 961 -47.96 -23.96 14.77
C VAL A 961 -48.28 -22.74 15.66
N GLY A 962 -49.47 -22.16 15.49
CA GLY A 962 -49.91 -20.99 16.25
C GLY A 962 -51.07 -20.24 15.59
N ALA A 963 -51.76 -19.37 16.34
CA ALA A 963 -52.99 -18.69 15.86
C ALA A 963 -52.78 -17.63 14.75
N ALA A 964 -51.53 -17.29 14.43
CA ALA A 964 -51.18 -16.17 13.54
C ALA A 964 -50.55 -16.60 12.19
N ALA A 965 -50.24 -17.88 11.98
CA ALA A 965 -49.74 -18.38 10.69
C ALA A 965 -50.88 -18.48 9.66
N PRO A 966 -50.63 -18.22 8.36
CA PRO A 966 -49.36 -17.75 7.78
C PRO A 966 -49.11 -16.25 7.94
N TYR A 967 -47.82 -15.92 7.95
CA TYR A 967 -47.28 -14.57 7.88
C TYR A 967 -47.14 -14.13 6.43
N SER A 968 -47.49 -12.89 6.12
CA SER A 968 -47.59 -12.42 4.73
C SER A 968 -46.63 -11.27 4.47
N TYR A 969 -45.77 -11.42 3.46
CA TYR A 969 -45.05 -10.31 2.85
C TYR A 969 -45.81 -9.76 1.65
N SER A 970 -45.71 -8.45 1.45
CA SER A 970 -46.22 -7.79 0.26
C SER A 970 -45.28 -8.06 -0.92
N VAL A 971 -45.84 -8.50 -2.05
CA VAL A 971 -45.11 -8.73 -3.30
C VAL A 971 -45.52 -7.65 -4.30
N SER A 972 -44.55 -7.13 -5.06
CA SER A 972 -44.78 -6.15 -6.13
C SER A 972 -43.85 -6.40 -7.32
N GLY A 973 -44.15 -5.79 -8.47
CA GLY A 973 -43.28 -5.87 -9.65
C GLY A 973 -43.38 -7.19 -10.45
N ILE A 974 -44.29 -8.11 -10.09
CA ILE A 974 -44.48 -9.37 -10.81
C ILE A 974 -45.97 -9.73 -10.96
N ALA A 975 -46.38 -10.11 -12.17
CA ALA A 975 -47.74 -10.54 -12.48
C ALA A 975 -47.81 -12.07 -12.56
N ASN A 976 -48.89 -12.69 -12.04
CA ASN A 976 -49.14 -14.14 -12.04
C ASN A 976 -47.91 -15.02 -11.69
N PRO A 977 -47.25 -14.80 -10.55
CA PRO A 977 -46.14 -15.63 -10.13
C PRO A 977 -46.56 -17.10 -9.97
N THR A 978 -45.63 -18.03 -10.21
CA THR A 978 -45.91 -19.48 -10.17
C THR A 978 -44.94 -20.28 -9.33
N ALA A 979 -43.82 -19.68 -8.91
CA ALA A 979 -42.86 -20.28 -8.00
C ALA A 979 -42.29 -19.22 -7.07
N ALA A 980 -41.80 -19.64 -5.91
CA ALA A 980 -41.10 -18.78 -4.97
C ALA A 980 -40.02 -19.58 -4.23
N LEU A 981 -38.95 -18.90 -3.87
CA LEU A 981 -37.88 -19.41 -3.04
C LEU A 981 -37.77 -18.56 -1.78
N VAL A 982 -37.43 -19.19 -0.67
CA VAL A 982 -37.22 -18.55 0.63
C VAL A 982 -36.04 -19.14 1.38
N SER A 983 -35.36 -18.30 2.16
CA SER A 983 -34.26 -18.71 3.04
C SER A 983 -34.20 -17.80 4.26
N SER A 984 -33.78 -18.35 5.40
CA SER A 984 -33.53 -17.56 6.61
C SER A 984 -32.40 -16.57 6.34
N ALA A 985 -32.65 -15.29 6.61
CA ALA A 985 -31.64 -14.23 6.50
C ALA A 985 -31.00 -13.89 7.84
N ALA A 986 -31.61 -14.29 8.95
CA ALA A 986 -31.07 -14.20 10.30
C ALA A 986 -31.69 -15.35 11.12
N MET A 987 -31.19 -15.52 12.34
CA MET A 987 -31.73 -16.43 13.34
C MET A 987 -31.85 -15.69 14.68
N ASP A 988 -33.03 -15.13 14.94
CA ASP A 988 -33.39 -14.49 16.21
C ASP A 988 -33.88 -15.50 17.25
N GLY A 989 -34.38 -16.65 16.79
CA GLY A 989 -34.76 -17.79 17.61
C GLY A 989 -33.59 -18.53 18.23
N VAL A 990 -33.83 -19.11 19.40
CA VAL A 990 -32.83 -19.92 20.11
C VAL A 990 -32.81 -21.37 19.65
N ASP A 991 -33.95 -21.87 19.17
CA ASP A 991 -34.16 -23.29 18.86
C ASP A 991 -33.86 -23.58 17.38
N GLY A 992 -34.10 -22.60 16.51
CA GLY A 992 -33.67 -22.62 15.12
C GLY A 992 -34.77 -23.04 14.18
N GLY A 993 -34.76 -22.50 12.96
CA GLY A 993 -35.80 -22.86 12.00
C GLY A 993 -35.51 -22.49 10.57
N TRP A 994 -36.46 -22.81 9.68
CA TRP A 994 -36.36 -22.49 8.27
C TRP A 994 -37.72 -22.08 7.69
N PRO A 995 -37.76 -21.11 6.78
CA PRO A 995 -39.01 -20.68 6.18
C PRO A 995 -39.52 -21.71 5.17
N VAL A 996 -40.84 -21.89 5.14
CA VAL A 996 -41.56 -22.65 4.12
C VAL A 996 -42.68 -21.80 3.52
N LEU A 997 -43.05 -22.08 2.28
CA LEU A 997 -44.24 -21.51 1.66
C LEU A 997 -45.47 -22.16 2.30
N PHE A 998 -46.41 -21.37 2.81
CA PHE A 998 -47.45 -21.91 3.69
C PHE A 998 -48.89 -21.47 3.39
N GLY A 999 -49.78 -22.46 3.36
CA GLY A 999 -51.23 -22.33 3.16
C GLY A 999 -51.67 -22.50 1.71
N ALA A 1000 -52.98 -22.72 1.50
CA ALA A 1000 -53.58 -23.16 0.22
C ALA A 1000 -53.26 -22.34 -1.05
N GLN A 1001 -52.77 -21.09 -0.92
CA GLN A 1001 -52.33 -20.23 -2.02
C GLN A 1001 -51.19 -19.34 -1.50
N PRO A 1002 -49.95 -19.87 -1.43
CA PRO A 1002 -48.87 -19.16 -0.75
C PRO A 1002 -48.20 -18.11 -1.63
N ILE A 1003 -48.43 -18.15 -2.94
CA ILE A 1003 -47.80 -17.25 -3.91
C ILE A 1003 -48.89 -16.54 -4.70
N THR A 1004 -48.93 -15.20 -4.59
CA THR A 1004 -49.83 -14.35 -5.38
C THR A 1004 -49.06 -13.11 -5.86
N SER A 1005 -49.62 -12.36 -6.81
CA SER A 1005 -49.00 -11.11 -7.28
C SER A 1005 -49.00 -9.99 -6.23
N ALA A 1006 -49.73 -10.15 -5.12
CA ALA A 1006 -49.84 -9.16 -4.06
C ALA A 1006 -49.17 -9.60 -2.75
N SER A 1007 -49.01 -10.91 -2.54
CA SER A 1007 -48.56 -11.46 -1.28
C SER A 1007 -47.85 -12.81 -1.42
N LEU A 1008 -46.82 -12.99 -0.61
CA LEU A 1008 -46.12 -14.25 -0.33
C LEU A 1008 -46.42 -14.67 1.11
N ARG A 1009 -46.98 -15.86 1.30
CA ARG A 1009 -47.40 -16.38 2.61
C ARG A 1009 -46.46 -17.48 3.08
N LEU A 1010 -45.96 -17.32 4.29
CA LEU A 1010 -44.85 -18.06 4.86
C LEU A 1010 -45.16 -18.47 6.31
N CYS A 1011 -44.44 -19.48 6.79
CA CYS A 1011 -44.20 -19.68 8.22
C CYS A 1011 -42.78 -20.22 8.40
N LEU A 1012 -42.31 -20.24 9.63
CA LEU A 1012 -41.03 -20.83 10.01
C LEU A 1012 -41.28 -22.23 10.58
N GLU A 1013 -40.65 -23.23 10.00
CA GLU A 1013 -40.61 -24.57 10.56
C GLU A 1013 -39.50 -24.69 11.60
N GLU A 1014 -39.77 -25.48 12.63
CA GLU A 1014 -38.78 -25.98 13.59
C GLU A 1014 -38.80 -27.51 13.56
N ASP A 1015 -37.69 -28.12 13.94
CA ASP A 1015 -37.61 -29.57 14.03
C ASP A 1015 -38.36 -30.12 15.25
N GLU A 1016 -38.48 -31.45 15.35
CA GLU A 1016 -39.08 -32.14 16.52
C GLU A 1016 -38.00 -33.01 17.22
N VAL A 1017 -36.72 -32.65 17.09
CA VAL A 1017 -35.56 -33.38 17.63
C VAL A 1017 -34.97 -32.62 18.82
N GLY A 1018 -35.35 -33.03 20.01
CA GLY A 1018 -34.84 -32.43 21.26
C GLY A 1018 -36.01 -32.13 22.18
N ASP A 1019 -37.04 -31.51 21.63
CA ASP A 1019 -38.39 -31.50 22.16
C ASP A 1019 -39.44 -31.63 21.04
N ALA A 1020 -40.71 -31.46 21.38
CA ALA A 1020 -41.83 -31.61 20.45
C ALA A 1020 -42.48 -30.27 20.10
N GLU A 1021 -41.89 -29.15 20.54
CA GLU A 1021 -42.43 -27.82 20.31
C GLU A 1021 -42.11 -27.37 18.89
N ARG A 1022 -43.03 -26.62 18.28
CA ARG A 1022 -42.86 -26.00 16.96
C ARG A 1022 -43.27 -24.53 16.93
N GLU A 1023 -43.58 -23.97 18.10
CA GLU A 1023 -43.84 -22.56 18.34
C GLU A 1023 -42.53 -21.76 18.36
N HIS A 1024 -42.13 -21.28 17.20
CA HIS A 1024 -41.04 -20.31 17.13
C HIS A 1024 -41.53 -18.89 17.53
N GLY A 1025 -41.27 -18.46 18.76
CA GLY A 1025 -41.83 -17.22 19.33
C GLY A 1025 -41.21 -15.91 18.80
N ALA A 1026 -39.93 -15.93 18.42
CA ALA A 1026 -39.22 -14.80 17.83
C ALA A 1026 -39.61 -14.60 16.36
N ALA A 1027 -39.60 -13.35 15.88
CA ALA A 1027 -39.95 -13.02 14.50
C ALA A 1027 -38.69 -12.99 13.64
N GLU A 1028 -38.67 -13.78 12.58
CA GLU A 1028 -37.53 -13.89 11.68
C GLU A 1028 -37.66 -13.01 10.44
N GLN A 1029 -36.50 -12.63 9.90
CA GLN A 1029 -36.38 -12.04 8.57
C GLN A 1029 -36.09 -13.13 7.54
N VAL A 1030 -36.86 -13.12 6.46
CA VAL A 1030 -36.75 -14.11 5.38
C VAL A 1030 -36.43 -13.42 4.06
N SER A 1031 -35.39 -13.87 3.40
CA SER A 1031 -35.08 -13.53 2.01
C SER A 1031 -36.03 -14.28 1.09
N TYR A 1032 -36.56 -13.62 0.07
CA TYR A 1032 -37.41 -14.28 -0.92
C TYR A 1032 -37.12 -13.88 -2.36
N LEU A 1033 -37.42 -14.80 -3.28
CA LEU A 1033 -37.42 -14.59 -4.73
C LEU A 1033 -38.67 -15.24 -5.33
N VAL A 1034 -39.56 -14.44 -5.89
CA VAL A 1034 -40.78 -14.87 -6.56
C VAL A 1034 -40.55 -14.87 -8.08
N LEU A 1035 -40.96 -15.94 -8.76
CA LEU A 1035 -40.62 -16.22 -10.16
C LEU A 1035 -41.86 -16.48 -11.03
N ARG A 1036 -41.76 -16.10 -12.30
CA ARG A 1036 -42.71 -16.42 -13.36
C ARG A 1036 -42.04 -16.95 -14.63
#